data_AF-A0A9P5C6N1-F1
#
_entry.id   AF-A0A9P5C6N1-F1
#
_cell.length_a   1.000
_cell.length_b   1.000
_cell.length_c   1.000
_cell.angle_alpha   90.00
_cell.angle_beta   90.00
_cell.angle_gamma   90.00
#
_symmetry.space_group_name_H-M   'P 1'
#
loop_
_entity.id
_entity.type
_entity.pdbx_description
1 polymer ?
#
loop_
_entity_poly.entity_id
_entity_poly.type
_entity_poly.pdbx_seq_one_letter_code
_entity_poly.pdbx_strand_id
1 'polypeptide(L)'
;MSTQPENSEGEDIALCSGLDGTGNEDYSPLSPPNIEPEDVDEIFEDIFERVREKNVDWSIQDGETNGNATLQILNNQELNDQEVKDQAAKDQEVKDRNNILWEYKKISYLVGKEGSTIAHARLNSTTKDLEKVDPFLRYLFQLYPEILTTKDYNRRSPLQLAVHKGHSEMVQLICESAKEPSALIGNKMTEGNCLHLAISVYPRNKLIDWPVLKLLIESSDSSLLEVRDHQNNTPLHLALKYEYFIDTTAQLDLVKTLVEKNPKALLLKNNEEVTVIQEAGQDDKVKTRPELTPFLYLKHNKKEHNAEGQIPAQNRSRSAEIGIGRSKRVSNKSKAKEHDNIQTMFQTLVSWLKEYILRAFNHKEALELLYGPIPGNQSIALNLLNVNRKISPTEIKKSYPFLVFEDILQHVALPNLLPSSDPLHLDADIHRASTESNNMRGPIHYKEIFDWLKKKNVKRVFEVIIEDDLSTPHEDETIIETLKTFGVEIWNWRKYDISIDTISQAAPNVSTVYLYTSGNNAVLRGWSDETGLRTLQQLKKIVLHVKGCEAPPVSNYVEEFKSRMKHLISRDNHYKWLPKSKLEELVEKCTDGVTLEALQDIAEDVKKGNSEKRQPTIEVVYEKERDRRGVPQALKGQTRDQLKAAILTKLIRNKWFHCINQASVRVQNSDLVGSKNIKVALIDDGVDASHWILRDNIKEGITYCTSTSNNSHIPSSFYSSATGHGTLMATLICDICPGIDLYVAKLDDQNSGGDFNFTAKSAADAVKWAVSKEVDIISMSWTIEESSANKEDLGKLNQALMEAAQKNILLFCAARDEGLENPTNKPYPAASTTSNITIVGAAGPSGAISTWVSMESIDLLFPGLEIREACADRMPADMSAVDGSSTATACATGLAGLLLKILSGTTAEREGWIKDKRHDKIKKIMTNVAGNTKYVQVWDLFDDFIGVPEGDEAAFQKLVAALVFRCKT
;
A
#
# COMPACT_ATOMS: atom_id res chain seq x y z
N MET A 1 39.62 8.90 -36.19
CA MET A 1 39.48 8.09 -37.41
C MET A 1 38.00 8.09 -37.77
N SER A 2 37.70 8.63 -38.97
CA SER A 2 36.52 8.43 -39.86
C SER A 2 35.25 7.79 -39.28
N THR A 3 34.01 8.23 -39.51
CA THR A 3 33.37 9.19 -40.45
C THR A 3 31.88 9.21 -40.07
N GLN A 4 31.19 10.34 -40.20
CA GLN A 4 29.71 10.36 -40.38
C GLN A 4 29.36 10.16 -41.88
N PRO A 5 28.13 10.40 -42.37
CA PRO A 5 26.89 9.58 -42.29
C PRO A 5 26.22 9.41 -43.67
N GLU A 6 25.43 8.37 -43.98
CA GLU A 6 24.55 8.42 -45.18
C GLU A 6 23.21 7.69 -45.04
N ASN A 7 22.24 8.27 -45.73
CA ASN A 7 20.88 7.82 -46.04
C ASN A 7 20.85 6.49 -46.80
N SER A 8 19.70 5.79 -46.77
CA SER A 8 18.79 5.57 -47.91
C SER A 8 18.13 4.18 -47.90
N GLU A 9 16.87 4.19 -48.33
CA GLU A 9 16.17 3.15 -49.11
C GLU A 9 15.65 1.89 -48.42
N GLY A 10 14.43 1.54 -48.83
CA GLY A 10 13.69 0.38 -48.37
C GLY A 10 14.04 -0.89 -49.12
N GLU A 11 13.44 -1.99 -48.70
CA GLU A 11 13.26 -3.17 -49.53
C GLU A 11 12.16 -4.07 -48.97
N ASP A 12 11.52 -4.72 -49.91
CA ASP A 12 10.40 -5.65 -49.85
C ASP A 12 10.55 -6.79 -48.84
N ILE A 13 9.43 -7.27 -48.31
CA ILE A 13 9.36 -8.61 -47.71
C ILE A 13 8.46 -9.48 -48.57
N ALA A 14 9.15 -10.40 -49.23
CA ALA A 14 8.65 -11.40 -50.16
C ALA A 14 7.67 -12.40 -49.52
N LEU A 15 6.68 -12.76 -50.33
CA LEU A 15 5.85 -13.96 -50.22
C LEU A 15 6.71 -15.21 -50.45
N CYS A 16 6.66 -16.17 -49.52
CA CYS A 16 7.16 -17.53 -49.74
C CYS A 16 6.02 -18.48 -50.10
N SER A 17 6.05 -18.90 -51.36
CA SER A 17 5.38 -20.06 -51.94
C SER A 17 6.01 -21.38 -51.49
N GLY A 18 5.21 -22.44 -51.40
CA GLY A 18 5.70 -23.81 -51.51
C GLY A 18 4.69 -24.85 -51.04
N LEU A 19 4.04 -25.53 -51.99
CA LEU A 19 3.89 -26.99 -52.06
C LEU A 19 3.20 -27.39 -53.38
N ASP A 20 3.98 -27.99 -54.28
CA ASP A 20 3.56 -28.71 -55.50
C ASP A 20 2.62 -29.87 -55.14
N GLY A 21 1.71 -30.41 -55.97
CA GLY A 21 1.38 -30.25 -57.38
C GLY A 21 0.60 -31.51 -57.82
N THR A 22 -0.49 -31.35 -58.58
CA THR A 22 -0.89 -32.14 -59.77
C THR A 22 -2.38 -31.95 -60.09
N GLY A 23 -2.67 -31.52 -61.32
CA GLY A 23 -3.93 -31.81 -62.02
C GLY A 23 -4.95 -30.68 -62.16
N ASN A 24 -4.73 -29.81 -63.16
CA ASN A 24 -5.71 -29.10 -64.01
C ASN A 24 -7.12 -28.77 -63.46
N GLU A 25 -7.43 -27.47 -63.34
CA GLU A 25 -8.23 -26.74 -64.34
C GLU A 25 -8.09 -25.21 -64.10
N ASP A 26 -7.89 -24.48 -65.19
CA ASP A 26 -7.60 -23.04 -65.26
C ASP A 26 -8.64 -22.15 -64.55
N TYR A 27 -8.19 -21.24 -63.69
CA TYR A 27 -8.80 -19.91 -63.53
C TYR A 27 -7.72 -18.87 -63.24
N SER A 28 -7.44 -18.04 -64.24
CA SER A 28 -6.66 -16.80 -64.10
C SER A 28 -7.43 -15.79 -63.21
N PRO A 29 -6.76 -15.01 -62.35
CA PRO A 29 -7.42 -13.94 -61.62
C PRO A 29 -7.69 -12.78 -62.60
N LEU A 30 -8.96 -12.60 -62.96
CA LEU A 30 -9.42 -11.39 -63.62
C LEU A 30 -9.12 -10.18 -62.71
N SER A 31 -8.55 -9.12 -63.30
CA SER A 31 -8.42 -7.81 -62.66
C SER A 31 -9.76 -7.36 -62.06
N PRO A 32 -9.78 -6.71 -60.89
CA PRO A 32 -11.04 -6.36 -60.24
C PRO A 32 -11.81 -5.37 -61.11
N PRO A 33 -13.15 -5.48 -61.18
CA PRO A 33 -13.97 -4.42 -61.73
C PRO A 33 -13.71 -3.13 -60.93
N ASN A 34 -13.64 -2.00 -61.63
CA ASN A 34 -13.47 -0.67 -61.06
C ASN A 34 -14.79 -0.26 -60.36
N ILE A 35 -15.09 -0.92 -59.24
CA ILE A 35 -16.27 -0.66 -58.40
C ILE A 35 -15.89 0.49 -57.48
N GLU A 36 -16.66 1.58 -57.53
CA GLU A 36 -16.41 2.72 -56.65
C GLU A 36 -16.82 2.36 -55.21
N PRO A 37 -16.14 2.90 -54.18
CA PRO A 37 -16.45 2.59 -52.78
C PRO A 37 -17.92 2.86 -52.37
N GLU A 38 -18.59 3.79 -53.06
CA GLU A 38 -20.01 4.11 -52.86
C GLU A 38 -20.92 2.97 -53.33
N ASP A 39 -20.55 2.30 -54.42
CA ASP A 39 -21.28 1.13 -54.93
C ASP A 39 -21.09 -0.08 -54.00
N VAL A 40 -19.94 -0.18 -53.31
CA VAL A 40 -19.66 -1.27 -52.35
C VAL A 40 -20.56 -1.19 -51.11
N ASP A 41 -20.82 0.02 -50.59
CA ASP A 41 -21.75 0.19 -49.45
C ASP A 41 -23.19 -0.15 -49.85
N GLU A 42 -23.63 0.21 -51.07
CA GLU A 42 -24.94 -0.17 -51.60
C GLU A 42 -25.06 -1.70 -51.76
N ILE A 43 -23.98 -2.37 -52.18
CA ILE A 43 -23.92 -3.84 -52.28
C ILE A 43 -24.01 -4.49 -50.88
N PHE A 44 -23.38 -3.92 -49.85
CA PHE A 44 -23.52 -4.44 -48.49
C PHE A 44 -24.96 -4.32 -47.96
N GLU A 45 -25.67 -3.24 -48.27
CA GLU A 45 -27.08 -3.07 -47.91
C GLU A 45 -28.00 -4.08 -48.65
N ASP A 46 -27.76 -4.33 -49.94
CA ASP A 46 -28.50 -5.37 -50.71
C ASP A 46 -28.27 -6.78 -50.12
N ILE A 47 -27.04 -7.08 -49.68
CA ILE A 47 -26.76 -8.34 -48.97
C ILE A 47 -27.55 -8.42 -47.66
N PHE A 48 -27.63 -7.33 -46.88
CA PHE A 48 -28.42 -7.31 -45.64
C PHE A 48 -29.93 -7.48 -45.88
N GLU A 49 -30.47 -6.91 -46.96
CA GLU A 49 -31.87 -7.14 -47.37
C GLU A 49 -32.12 -8.61 -47.72
N ARG A 50 -31.28 -9.22 -48.55
CA ARG A 50 -31.46 -10.63 -48.96
C ARG A 50 -31.32 -11.61 -47.81
N VAL A 51 -30.37 -11.41 -46.90
CA VAL A 51 -30.21 -12.23 -45.70
C VAL A 51 -31.47 -12.18 -44.83
N ARG A 52 -32.10 -11.00 -44.74
CA ARG A 52 -33.32 -10.78 -43.97
C ARG A 52 -34.56 -11.42 -44.58
N GLU A 53 -34.68 -11.36 -45.91
CA GLU A 53 -35.83 -11.91 -46.64
C GLU A 53 -35.83 -13.43 -46.67
N LYS A 54 -34.65 -14.06 -46.76
CA LYS A 54 -34.52 -15.50 -46.97
C LYS A 54 -34.53 -16.36 -45.70
N ASN A 55 -34.53 -15.75 -44.50
CA ASN A 55 -34.61 -16.41 -43.18
C ASN A 55 -33.78 -17.71 -43.05
N VAL A 56 -32.54 -17.67 -43.56
CA VAL A 56 -31.63 -18.82 -43.67
C VAL A 56 -31.04 -19.19 -42.30
N ASP A 57 -30.94 -20.48 -41.99
CA ASP A 57 -30.22 -20.97 -40.81
C ASP A 57 -28.70 -21.02 -41.06
N TRP A 58 -27.96 -20.17 -40.35
CA TRP A 58 -26.50 -20.04 -40.44
C TRP A 58 -25.73 -20.95 -39.46
N SER A 59 -26.42 -21.79 -38.68
CA SER A 59 -25.80 -22.73 -37.73
C SER A 59 -25.36 -24.07 -38.34
N ILE A 60 -25.78 -24.36 -39.57
CA ILE A 60 -25.52 -25.62 -40.28
C ILE A 60 -24.02 -25.74 -40.62
N GLN A 61 -23.33 -26.77 -40.13
CA GLN A 61 -21.90 -26.99 -40.40
C GLN A 61 -21.66 -27.45 -41.85
N ASP A 62 -20.52 -27.07 -42.44
CA ASP A 62 -20.07 -27.54 -43.75
C ASP A 62 -19.71 -29.03 -43.68
N GLY A 63 -20.73 -29.87 -43.74
CA GLY A 63 -20.60 -31.33 -43.63
C GLY A 63 -21.93 -32.08 -43.50
N GLU A 64 -23.01 -31.43 -43.07
CA GLU A 64 -24.27 -32.15 -42.77
C GLU A 64 -25.19 -32.39 -43.98
N THR A 65 -24.97 -31.73 -45.12
CA THR A 65 -25.85 -31.89 -46.30
C THR A 65 -25.17 -32.45 -47.55
N ASN A 66 -23.87 -32.74 -47.53
CA ASN A 66 -23.20 -33.39 -48.66
C ASN A 66 -23.30 -34.93 -48.66
N GLY A 67 -24.19 -35.53 -47.86
CA GLY A 67 -24.24 -36.99 -47.71
C GLY A 67 -25.62 -37.65 -47.69
N ASN A 68 -26.70 -36.99 -47.27
CA ASN A 68 -27.97 -37.71 -47.04
C ASN A 68 -28.84 -37.89 -48.29
N ALA A 69 -28.79 -36.98 -49.26
CA ALA A 69 -29.56 -37.14 -50.50
C ALA A 69 -29.06 -38.33 -51.35
N THR A 70 -27.74 -38.58 -51.39
CA THR A 70 -27.18 -39.69 -52.16
C THR A 70 -27.23 -41.02 -51.41
N LEU A 71 -27.22 -41.03 -50.07
CA LEU A 71 -27.20 -42.26 -49.26
C LEU A 71 -28.58 -42.74 -48.77
N GLN A 72 -29.60 -41.89 -48.65
CA GLN A 72 -30.95 -42.36 -48.29
C GLN A 72 -31.76 -42.86 -49.49
N ILE A 73 -31.46 -42.41 -50.71
CA ILE A 73 -32.03 -42.99 -51.95
C ILE A 73 -31.52 -44.43 -52.16
N LEU A 74 -30.39 -44.81 -51.56
CA LEU A 74 -29.85 -46.18 -51.59
C LEU A 74 -30.49 -47.13 -50.56
N ASN A 75 -31.36 -46.63 -49.66
CA ASN A 75 -31.84 -47.39 -48.50
C ASN A 75 -33.38 -47.42 -48.39
N ASN A 76 -34.10 -47.63 -49.48
CA ASN A 76 -35.51 -48.08 -49.57
C ASN A 76 -36.44 -47.75 -48.37
N GLN A 77 -36.51 -46.49 -47.94
CA GLN A 77 -37.56 -45.99 -47.05
C GLN A 77 -38.37 -44.97 -47.83
N GLU A 78 -39.66 -45.26 -48.05
CA GLU A 78 -40.60 -44.29 -48.61
C GLU A 78 -40.80 -43.15 -47.59
N LEU A 79 -40.14 -42.01 -47.84
CA LEU A 79 -40.38 -40.77 -47.10
C LEU A 79 -41.79 -40.26 -47.42
N ASN A 80 -42.49 -39.73 -46.41
CA ASN A 80 -43.82 -39.15 -46.61
C ASN A 80 -43.74 -37.79 -47.34
N ASP A 81 -44.83 -37.34 -47.97
CA ASP A 81 -44.88 -36.08 -48.74
C ASP A 81 -44.51 -34.82 -47.93
N GLN A 82 -44.65 -34.85 -46.60
CA GLN A 82 -44.22 -33.79 -45.70
C GLN A 82 -42.71 -33.83 -45.46
N GLU A 83 -42.11 -35.01 -45.28
CA GLU A 83 -40.66 -35.19 -45.13
C GLU A 83 -39.89 -34.79 -46.39
N VAL A 84 -40.44 -35.10 -47.57
CA VAL A 84 -39.86 -34.67 -48.86
C VAL A 84 -39.91 -33.15 -49.02
N LYS A 85 -41.01 -32.50 -48.58
CA LYS A 85 -41.14 -31.04 -48.60
C LYS A 85 -40.22 -30.37 -47.58
N ASP A 86 -40.13 -30.93 -46.38
CA ASP A 86 -39.26 -30.42 -45.31
C ASP A 86 -37.77 -30.58 -45.69
N GLN A 87 -37.40 -31.66 -46.39
CA GLN A 87 -36.04 -31.85 -46.92
C GLN A 87 -35.74 -30.93 -48.11
N ALA A 88 -36.68 -30.75 -49.04
CA ALA A 88 -36.52 -29.82 -50.15
C ALA A 88 -36.41 -28.36 -49.68
N ALA A 89 -37.11 -27.99 -48.60
CA ALA A 89 -36.96 -26.69 -47.95
C ALA A 89 -35.54 -26.51 -47.37
N LYS A 90 -35.01 -27.52 -46.66
CA LYS A 90 -33.63 -27.50 -46.13
C LYS A 90 -32.56 -27.43 -47.23
N ASP A 91 -32.73 -28.17 -48.32
CA ASP A 91 -31.80 -28.15 -49.45
C ASP A 91 -31.81 -26.78 -50.16
N GLN A 92 -32.98 -26.15 -50.26
CA GLN A 92 -33.14 -24.80 -50.80
C GLN A 92 -32.51 -23.74 -49.87
N GLU A 93 -32.67 -23.86 -48.55
CA GLU A 93 -32.01 -22.99 -47.57
C GLU A 93 -30.47 -23.08 -47.66
N VAL A 94 -29.90 -24.28 -47.77
CA VAL A 94 -28.45 -24.48 -47.95
C VAL A 94 -27.96 -23.86 -49.27
N LYS A 95 -28.76 -23.97 -50.33
CA LYS A 95 -28.44 -23.36 -51.64
C LYS A 95 -28.46 -21.83 -51.56
N ASP A 96 -29.46 -21.26 -50.89
CA ASP A 96 -29.57 -19.82 -50.67
C ASP A 96 -28.41 -19.29 -49.80
N ARG A 97 -28.03 -20.02 -48.75
CA ARG A 97 -26.85 -19.75 -47.92
C ARG A 97 -25.56 -19.69 -48.74
N ASN A 98 -25.30 -20.72 -49.54
CA ASN A 98 -24.07 -20.84 -50.32
C ASN A 98 -23.99 -19.78 -51.44
N ASN A 99 -25.13 -19.39 -52.01
CA ASN A 99 -25.18 -18.29 -52.99
C ASN A 99 -24.77 -16.95 -52.37
N ILE A 100 -25.34 -16.61 -51.20
CA ILE A 100 -24.99 -15.37 -50.48
C ILE A 100 -23.51 -15.35 -50.10
N LEU A 101 -22.97 -16.48 -49.62
CA LEU A 101 -21.54 -16.60 -49.29
C LEU A 101 -20.63 -16.46 -50.51
N TRP A 102 -21.03 -17.05 -51.64
CA TRP A 102 -20.27 -16.96 -52.87
C TRP A 102 -20.24 -15.54 -53.44
N GLU A 103 -21.36 -14.81 -53.35
CA GLU A 103 -21.43 -13.38 -53.71
C GLU A 103 -20.53 -12.56 -52.80
N TYR A 104 -20.61 -12.74 -51.47
CA TYR A 104 -19.73 -12.03 -50.53
C TYR A 104 -18.25 -12.34 -50.78
N LYS A 105 -17.88 -13.60 -51.04
CA LYS A 105 -16.49 -14.01 -51.31
C LYS A 105 -15.87 -13.30 -52.52
N LYS A 106 -16.67 -12.89 -53.50
CA LYS A 106 -16.17 -12.13 -54.66
C LYS A 106 -15.80 -10.70 -54.33
N ILE A 107 -16.36 -10.14 -53.26
CA ILE A 107 -16.21 -8.75 -52.86
C ILE A 107 -15.58 -8.62 -51.46
N SER A 108 -15.16 -9.72 -50.84
CA SER A 108 -14.68 -9.75 -49.45
C SER A 108 -13.38 -8.95 -49.23
N TYR A 109 -12.65 -8.65 -50.30
CA TYR A 109 -11.45 -7.81 -50.30
C TYR A 109 -11.74 -6.33 -50.58
N LEU A 110 -12.98 -5.98 -50.96
CA LEU A 110 -13.39 -4.60 -51.22
C LEU A 110 -13.79 -3.92 -49.91
N VAL A 111 -13.43 -2.64 -49.79
CA VAL A 111 -13.84 -1.76 -48.69
C VAL A 111 -14.77 -0.69 -49.24
N GLY A 112 -15.85 -0.40 -48.50
CA GLY A 112 -16.81 0.64 -48.88
C GLY A 112 -16.30 2.04 -48.61
N LYS A 113 -17.19 3.04 -48.69
CA LYS A 113 -16.85 4.43 -48.42
C LYS A 113 -16.29 4.53 -47.01
N GLU A 114 -15.30 5.40 -46.88
CA GLU A 114 -14.58 5.57 -45.61
C GLU A 114 -13.71 4.38 -45.16
N GLY A 115 -13.45 3.39 -46.03
CA GLY A 115 -12.70 2.18 -45.65
C GLY A 115 -13.54 1.20 -44.82
N SER A 116 -14.87 1.24 -44.95
CA SER A 116 -15.82 0.39 -44.23
C SER A 116 -15.70 -1.08 -44.67
N THR A 117 -15.64 -2.00 -43.71
CA THR A 117 -15.93 -3.42 -43.96
C THR A 117 -17.43 -3.67 -43.81
N ILE A 118 -17.91 -4.86 -44.19
CA ILE A 118 -19.31 -5.26 -43.95
C ILE A 118 -19.74 -5.11 -42.48
N ALA A 119 -18.81 -5.29 -41.53
CA ALA A 119 -19.07 -5.07 -40.11
C ALA A 119 -19.22 -3.57 -39.75
N HIS A 120 -18.49 -2.67 -40.41
CA HIS A 120 -18.66 -1.22 -40.27
C HIS A 120 -19.96 -0.74 -40.95
N ALA A 121 -20.29 -1.29 -42.12
CA ALA A 121 -21.52 -0.99 -42.84
C ALA A 121 -22.75 -1.37 -41.99
N ARG A 122 -22.74 -2.55 -41.35
CA ARG A 122 -23.79 -2.97 -40.39
C ARG A 122 -24.00 -1.98 -39.23
N LEU A 123 -22.95 -1.30 -38.78
CA LEU A 123 -22.99 -0.29 -37.72
C LEU A 123 -23.46 1.09 -38.22
N ASN A 124 -23.31 1.37 -39.52
CA ASN A 124 -23.70 2.63 -40.17
C ASN A 124 -25.07 2.56 -40.86
N SER A 125 -25.61 1.36 -41.06
CA SER A 125 -26.89 1.12 -41.73
C SER A 125 -28.07 1.76 -41.00
N THR A 126 -29.05 2.22 -41.79
CA THR A 126 -30.32 2.80 -41.30
C THR A 126 -31.51 1.83 -41.41
N THR A 127 -31.25 0.58 -41.79
CA THR A 127 -32.28 -0.43 -42.05
C THR A 127 -32.88 -1.01 -40.75
N LYS A 128 -34.15 -1.45 -40.82
CA LYS A 128 -34.91 -2.03 -39.68
C LYS A 128 -34.76 -3.56 -39.66
N ASP A 129 -34.87 -4.17 -38.47
CA ASP A 129 -34.80 -5.63 -38.21
C ASP A 129 -33.44 -6.29 -38.53
N LEU A 130 -32.36 -5.55 -38.29
CA LEU A 130 -30.99 -5.99 -38.56
C LEU A 130 -30.48 -7.12 -37.64
N GLU A 131 -31.18 -7.46 -36.56
CA GLU A 131 -30.88 -8.62 -35.70
C GLU A 131 -30.86 -9.95 -36.50
N LYS A 132 -31.64 -10.03 -37.58
CA LYS A 132 -31.68 -11.20 -38.47
C LYS A 132 -30.39 -11.41 -39.28
N VAL A 133 -29.52 -10.39 -39.35
CA VAL A 133 -28.24 -10.43 -40.07
C VAL A 133 -27.11 -10.91 -39.16
N ASP A 134 -27.30 -10.90 -37.84
CA ASP A 134 -26.26 -11.23 -36.87
C ASP A 134 -25.77 -12.69 -36.96
N PRO A 135 -26.60 -13.72 -37.23
CA PRO A 135 -26.13 -15.09 -37.47
C PRO A 135 -25.21 -15.22 -38.69
N PHE A 136 -25.50 -14.47 -39.75
CA PHE A 136 -24.65 -14.40 -40.95
C PHE A 136 -23.30 -13.76 -40.63
N LEU A 137 -23.29 -12.65 -39.89
CA LEU A 137 -22.05 -11.99 -39.45
C LEU A 137 -21.23 -12.90 -38.52
N ARG A 138 -21.88 -13.66 -37.63
CA ARG A 138 -21.23 -14.66 -36.77
C ARG A 138 -20.44 -15.67 -37.58
N TYR A 139 -21.07 -16.20 -38.64
CA TYR A 139 -20.45 -17.16 -39.55
C TYR A 139 -19.31 -16.52 -40.37
N LEU A 140 -19.49 -15.28 -40.85
CA LEU A 140 -18.43 -14.54 -41.55
C LEU A 140 -17.21 -14.27 -40.68
N PHE A 141 -17.37 -13.93 -39.40
CA PHE A 141 -16.24 -13.70 -38.49
C PHE A 141 -15.41 -14.97 -38.25
N GLN A 142 -16.04 -16.15 -38.30
CA GLN A 142 -15.34 -17.43 -38.19
C GLN A 142 -14.53 -17.76 -39.45
N LEU A 143 -15.07 -17.45 -40.63
CA LEU A 143 -14.42 -17.71 -41.92
C LEU A 143 -13.35 -16.67 -42.29
N TYR A 144 -13.60 -15.39 -41.98
CA TYR A 144 -12.76 -14.25 -42.37
C TYR A 144 -12.43 -13.34 -41.16
N PRO A 145 -11.53 -13.77 -40.25
CA PRO A 145 -11.18 -12.99 -39.06
C PRO A 145 -10.58 -11.60 -39.36
N GLU A 146 -9.99 -11.41 -40.54
CA GLU A 146 -9.41 -10.16 -41.07
C GLU A 146 -10.42 -8.99 -41.05
N ILE A 147 -11.73 -9.29 -41.16
CA ILE A 147 -12.81 -8.29 -41.14
C ILE A 147 -12.82 -7.51 -39.82
N LEU A 148 -12.47 -8.18 -38.71
CA LEU A 148 -12.50 -7.62 -37.37
C LEU A 148 -11.25 -6.78 -37.03
N THR A 149 -10.15 -6.97 -37.75
CA THR A 149 -8.88 -6.24 -37.56
C THR A 149 -8.72 -5.05 -38.50
N THR A 150 -9.43 -5.06 -39.63
CA THR A 150 -9.43 -3.98 -40.62
C THR A 150 -9.97 -2.68 -40.03
N LYS A 151 -9.33 -1.55 -40.37
CA LYS A 151 -9.66 -0.23 -39.82
C LYS A 151 -10.32 0.68 -40.86
N ASP A 152 -11.30 1.48 -40.43
CA ASP A 152 -11.86 2.57 -41.24
C ASP A 152 -10.84 3.72 -41.44
N TYR A 153 -11.17 4.75 -42.24
CA TYR A 153 -10.31 5.92 -42.46
C TYR A 153 -10.05 6.74 -41.18
N ASN A 154 -10.92 6.60 -40.17
CA ASN A 154 -10.70 7.15 -38.83
C ASN A 154 -9.84 6.24 -37.95
N ARG A 155 -9.25 5.19 -38.52
CA ARG A 155 -8.39 4.18 -37.88
C ARG A 155 -9.08 3.38 -36.78
N ARG A 156 -10.40 3.24 -36.84
CA ARG A 156 -11.20 2.46 -35.89
C ARG A 156 -11.48 1.05 -36.43
N SER A 157 -11.41 0.05 -35.57
CA SER A 157 -11.91 -1.30 -35.88
C SER A 157 -13.44 -1.38 -35.73
N PRO A 158 -14.11 -2.42 -36.27
CA PRO A 158 -15.55 -2.62 -36.09
C PRO A 158 -15.95 -2.67 -34.61
N LEU A 159 -15.13 -3.30 -33.76
CA LEU A 159 -15.34 -3.35 -32.32
C LEU A 159 -15.33 -1.95 -31.69
N GLN A 160 -14.35 -1.11 -32.07
CA GLN A 160 -14.22 0.25 -31.55
C GLN A 160 -15.38 1.14 -32.01
N LEU A 161 -15.84 0.99 -33.26
CA LEU A 161 -17.01 1.71 -33.76
C LEU A 161 -18.30 1.26 -33.07
N ALA A 162 -18.46 -0.04 -32.80
CA ALA A 162 -19.60 -0.59 -32.07
C ALA A 162 -19.69 -0.03 -30.64
N VAL A 163 -18.56 0.03 -29.94
CA VAL A 163 -18.43 0.66 -28.62
C VAL A 163 -18.74 2.17 -28.69
N HIS A 164 -18.15 2.89 -29.64
CA HIS A 164 -18.38 4.33 -29.80
C HIS A 164 -19.86 4.68 -30.04
N LYS A 165 -20.58 3.82 -30.78
CA LYS A 165 -21.99 4.00 -31.12
C LYS A 165 -22.97 3.41 -30.10
N GLY A 166 -22.51 2.58 -29.17
CA GLY A 166 -23.37 1.93 -28.18
C GLY A 166 -24.14 0.72 -28.69
N HIS A 167 -23.63 -0.01 -29.68
CA HIS A 167 -24.29 -1.21 -30.19
C HIS A 167 -23.92 -2.44 -29.37
N SER A 168 -24.59 -2.63 -28.23
CA SER A 168 -24.38 -3.73 -27.27
C SER A 168 -24.38 -5.12 -27.92
N GLU A 169 -25.36 -5.42 -28.78
CA GLU A 169 -25.49 -6.73 -29.43
C GLU A 169 -24.32 -7.02 -30.36
N MET A 170 -23.87 -6.00 -31.10
CA MET A 170 -22.73 -6.14 -32.02
C MET A 170 -21.41 -6.33 -31.26
N VAL A 171 -21.23 -5.67 -30.11
CA VAL A 171 -20.04 -5.89 -29.26
C VAL A 171 -20.01 -7.33 -28.75
N GLN A 172 -21.15 -7.85 -28.26
CA GLN A 172 -21.26 -9.23 -27.81
C GLN A 172 -20.97 -10.21 -28.95
N LEU A 173 -21.56 -10.00 -30.12
CA LEU A 173 -21.36 -10.84 -31.31
C LEU A 173 -19.88 -10.90 -31.72
N ILE A 174 -19.19 -9.75 -31.76
CA ILE A 174 -17.77 -9.69 -32.11
C ILE A 174 -16.92 -10.42 -31.07
N CYS A 175 -17.16 -10.19 -29.77
CA CYS A 175 -16.39 -10.82 -28.70
C CYS A 175 -16.58 -12.34 -28.65
N GLU A 176 -17.78 -12.85 -28.89
CA GLU A 176 -18.07 -14.29 -28.89
C GLU A 176 -17.57 -15.02 -30.15
N SER A 177 -17.41 -14.31 -31.27
CA SER A 177 -17.04 -14.90 -32.56
C SER A 177 -15.54 -14.78 -32.87
N ALA A 178 -14.84 -13.87 -32.20
CA ALA A 178 -13.41 -13.67 -32.41
C ALA A 178 -12.58 -14.82 -31.80
N LYS A 179 -11.62 -15.34 -32.58
CA LYS A 179 -10.65 -16.33 -32.09
C LYS A 179 -9.76 -15.78 -30.96
N GLU A 180 -9.39 -14.50 -31.05
CA GLU A 180 -8.53 -13.79 -30.09
C GLU A 180 -9.16 -12.42 -29.73
N PRO A 181 -10.15 -12.38 -28.82
CA PRO A 181 -10.84 -11.14 -28.45
C PRO A 181 -9.90 -10.10 -27.83
N SER A 182 -8.88 -10.53 -27.09
CA SER A 182 -7.92 -9.63 -26.43
C SER A 182 -7.10 -8.81 -27.43
N ALA A 183 -6.69 -9.41 -28.56
CA ALA A 183 -5.97 -8.72 -29.63
C ALA A 183 -6.80 -7.60 -30.25
N LEU A 184 -8.12 -7.81 -30.41
CA LEU A 184 -9.05 -6.80 -30.93
C LEU A 184 -9.22 -5.63 -29.96
N ILE A 185 -9.26 -5.91 -28.65
CA ILE A 185 -9.37 -4.91 -27.57
C ILE A 185 -8.08 -4.08 -27.45
N GLY A 186 -6.92 -4.71 -27.63
CA GLY A 186 -5.60 -4.11 -27.50
C GLY A 186 -5.16 -3.20 -28.63
N ASN A 187 -5.93 -3.11 -29.72
CA ASN A 187 -5.65 -2.20 -30.83
C ASN A 187 -5.60 -0.74 -30.35
N LYS A 188 -4.39 -0.15 -30.37
CA LYS A 188 -4.15 1.21 -29.88
C LYS A 188 -4.82 2.27 -30.76
N MET A 189 -5.49 3.21 -30.10
CA MET A 189 -6.04 4.46 -30.60
C MET A 189 -5.19 5.65 -30.11
N THR A 190 -5.47 6.86 -30.58
CA THR A 190 -4.90 8.10 -30.04
C THR A 190 -5.23 8.31 -28.56
N GLU A 191 -6.38 7.80 -28.11
CA GLU A 191 -6.91 7.95 -26.74
C GLU A 191 -6.71 6.71 -25.84
N GLY A 192 -5.98 5.68 -26.28
CA GLY A 192 -5.75 4.45 -25.51
C GLY A 192 -6.24 3.18 -26.20
N ASN A 193 -6.75 2.20 -25.44
CA ASN A 193 -7.32 0.96 -25.98
C ASN A 193 -8.87 1.00 -25.96
N CYS A 194 -9.51 -0.06 -26.46
CA CYS A 194 -10.98 -0.15 -26.51
C CYS A 194 -11.64 -0.01 -25.11
N LEU A 195 -10.96 -0.43 -24.04
CA LEU A 195 -11.45 -0.28 -22.66
C LEU A 195 -11.48 1.19 -22.19
N HIS A 196 -10.50 2.01 -22.58
CA HIS A 196 -10.52 3.45 -22.26
C HIS A 196 -11.73 4.14 -22.92
N LEU A 197 -12.04 3.75 -24.16
CA LEU A 197 -13.22 4.25 -24.87
C LEU A 197 -14.51 3.74 -24.21
N ALA A 198 -14.60 2.44 -23.91
CA ALA A 198 -15.80 1.86 -23.30
C ALA A 198 -16.11 2.51 -21.93
N ILE A 199 -15.09 2.72 -21.09
CA ILE A 199 -15.23 3.36 -19.78
C ILE A 199 -15.56 4.86 -19.89
N SER A 200 -15.12 5.56 -20.94
CA SER A 200 -15.44 6.99 -21.12
C SER A 200 -16.82 7.24 -21.74
N VAL A 201 -17.35 6.28 -22.51
CA VAL A 201 -18.68 6.35 -23.17
C VAL A 201 -19.79 5.82 -22.26
N TYR A 202 -19.49 4.85 -21.39
CA TYR A 202 -20.40 4.32 -20.37
C TYR A 202 -21.14 5.42 -19.56
N PRO A 203 -20.47 6.48 -19.04
CA PRO A 203 -21.06 7.42 -18.10
C PRO A 203 -21.79 8.60 -18.74
N ARG A 204 -21.47 8.95 -19.99
CA ARG A 204 -21.98 10.20 -20.57
C ARG A 204 -23.37 10.05 -21.19
N ASN A 205 -23.71 8.87 -21.73
CA ASN A 205 -24.92 8.67 -22.52
C ASN A 205 -25.67 7.34 -22.28
N LYS A 206 -25.25 6.47 -21.33
CA LYS A 206 -25.77 5.08 -21.16
C LYS A 206 -25.80 4.28 -22.47
N LEU A 207 -24.82 4.50 -23.34
CA LEU A 207 -24.78 3.88 -24.66
C LEU A 207 -24.35 2.41 -24.61
N ILE A 208 -23.62 1.99 -23.57
CA ILE A 208 -23.18 0.60 -23.39
C ILE A 208 -23.67 0.15 -22.02
N ASP A 209 -24.24 -1.05 -21.95
CA ASP A 209 -24.70 -1.64 -20.70
C ASP A 209 -23.58 -2.36 -19.94
N TRP A 210 -23.74 -2.48 -18.62
CA TRP A 210 -22.78 -3.15 -17.74
C TRP A 210 -22.40 -4.58 -18.18
N PRO A 211 -23.33 -5.45 -18.62
CA PRO A 211 -22.97 -6.80 -19.08
C PRO A 211 -21.97 -6.81 -20.25
N VAL A 212 -22.09 -5.86 -21.16
CA VAL A 212 -21.19 -5.73 -22.32
C VAL A 212 -19.82 -5.20 -21.90
N LEU A 213 -19.79 -4.20 -21.01
CA LEU A 213 -18.53 -3.72 -20.45
C LEU A 213 -17.81 -4.80 -19.62
N LYS A 214 -18.57 -5.59 -18.85
CA LYS A 214 -18.06 -6.73 -18.09
C LYS A 214 -17.47 -7.79 -19.01
N LEU A 215 -18.15 -8.13 -20.12
CA LEU A 215 -17.65 -9.05 -21.14
C LEU A 215 -16.33 -8.56 -21.73
N LEU A 216 -16.23 -7.29 -22.11
CA LEU A 216 -14.98 -6.70 -22.62
C LEU A 216 -13.84 -6.81 -21.59
N ILE A 217 -14.12 -6.54 -20.33
CA ILE A 217 -13.12 -6.67 -19.25
C ILE A 217 -12.74 -8.14 -19.08
N GLU A 218 -13.70 -9.07 -19.02
CA GLU A 218 -13.48 -10.52 -18.86
C GLU A 218 -12.73 -11.15 -20.05
N SER A 219 -12.89 -10.62 -21.26
CA SER A 219 -12.18 -11.04 -22.47
C SER A 219 -10.81 -10.38 -22.67
N SER A 220 -10.42 -9.42 -21.83
CA SER A 220 -9.12 -8.72 -21.92
C SER A 220 -7.99 -9.44 -21.16
N ASP A 221 -6.75 -9.35 -21.64
CA ASP A 221 -5.58 -9.80 -20.88
C ASP A 221 -5.17 -8.80 -19.79
N SER A 222 -4.48 -9.27 -18.75
CA SER A 222 -4.00 -8.41 -17.65
C SER A 222 -3.09 -7.28 -18.15
N SER A 223 -2.29 -7.54 -19.19
CA SER A 223 -1.42 -6.56 -19.84
C SER A 223 -2.19 -5.41 -20.50
N LEU A 224 -3.43 -5.64 -20.96
CA LEU A 224 -4.28 -4.61 -21.57
C LEU A 224 -4.85 -3.65 -20.53
N LEU A 225 -4.99 -4.10 -19.28
CA LEU A 225 -5.41 -3.26 -18.16
C LEU A 225 -4.28 -2.34 -17.64
N GLU A 226 -3.04 -2.59 -18.07
CA GLU A 226 -1.86 -1.77 -17.75
C GLU A 226 -1.53 -0.75 -18.85
N VAL A 227 -2.16 -0.88 -20.03
CA VAL A 227 -1.98 0.07 -21.14
C VAL A 227 -2.40 1.45 -20.69
N ARG A 228 -1.59 2.44 -21.06
CA ARG A 228 -1.77 3.82 -20.68
C ARG A 228 -2.21 4.66 -21.88
N ASP A 229 -3.16 5.56 -21.67
CA ASP A 229 -3.58 6.54 -22.67
C ASP A 229 -2.52 7.64 -22.88
N HIS A 230 -2.84 8.64 -23.69
CA HIS A 230 -2.00 9.82 -23.96
C HIS A 230 -1.74 10.69 -22.70
N GLN A 231 -2.57 10.57 -21.66
CA GLN A 231 -2.40 11.20 -20.35
C GLN A 231 -1.74 10.24 -19.34
N ASN A 232 -1.30 9.07 -19.80
CA ASN A 232 -0.67 8.02 -19.02
C ASN A 232 -1.62 7.38 -17.97
N ASN A 233 -2.94 7.57 -18.14
CA ASN A 233 -3.99 6.96 -17.34
C ASN A 233 -4.23 5.53 -17.81
N THR A 234 -4.49 4.62 -16.88
CA THR A 234 -4.97 3.26 -17.18
C THR A 234 -6.51 3.24 -17.24
N PRO A 235 -7.15 2.16 -17.72
CA PRO A 235 -8.59 2.01 -17.65
C PRO A 235 -9.15 2.19 -16.22
N LEU A 236 -8.38 1.78 -15.21
CA LEU A 236 -8.74 1.93 -13.80
C LEU A 236 -8.66 3.39 -13.31
N HIS A 237 -7.69 4.18 -13.79
CA HIS A 237 -7.63 5.63 -13.50
C HIS A 237 -8.87 6.32 -14.05
N LEU A 238 -9.26 6.00 -15.30
CA LEU A 238 -10.49 6.53 -15.88
C LEU A 238 -11.71 6.12 -15.05
N ALA A 239 -11.85 4.85 -14.69
CA ALA A 239 -13.00 4.36 -13.89
C ALA A 239 -13.15 5.05 -12.51
N LEU A 240 -12.16 5.81 -12.04
CA LEU A 240 -12.22 6.49 -10.75
C LEU A 240 -12.33 8.02 -10.85
N LYS A 241 -12.44 8.59 -12.06
CA LYS A 241 -12.68 10.03 -12.25
C LYS A 241 -14.10 10.42 -11.84
N TYR A 242 -14.24 11.48 -11.05
CA TYR A 242 -15.53 11.95 -10.53
C TYR A 242 -16.56 12.22 -11.64
N GLU A 243 -16.10 12.68 -12.81
CA GLU A 243 -16.92 13.00 -13.98
C GLU A 243 -17.64 11.79 -14.60
N TYR A 244 -17.29 10.57 -14.17
CA TYR A 244 -17.84 9.32 -14.69
C TYR A 244 -18.76 8.56 -13.71
N PHE A 245 -19.08 9.15 -12.55
CA PHE A 245 -19.99 8.54 -11.58
C PHE A 245 -21.45 8.85 -11.94
N ILE A 246 -22.19 7.85 -12.45
CA ILE A 246 -23.67 7.95 -12.61
C ILE A 246 -24.42 7.07 -11.59
N ASP A 247 -24.02 5.80 -11.43
CA ASP A 247 -24.71 4.79 -10.62
C ASP A 247 -23.73 4.05 -9.71
N THR A 248 -24.10 3.88 -8.43
CA THR A 248 -23.24 3.33 -7.38
C THR A 248 -22.93 1.87 -7.61
N THR A 249 -23.95 1.08 -7.91
CA THR A 249 -23.82 -0.37 -7.96
C THR A 249 -22.99 -0.78 -9.16
N ALA A 250 -23.31 -0.20 -10.33
CA ALA A 250 -22.59 -0.52 -11.55
C ALA A 250 -21.15 0.05 -11.56
N GLN A 251 -20.91 1.23 -10.98
CA GLN A 251 -19.54 1.77 -10.87
C GLN A 251 -18.70 0.96 -9.88
N LEU A 252 -19.29 0.55 -8.75
CA LEU A 252 -18.63 -0.30 -7.78
C LEU A 252 -18.29 -1.67 -8.38
N ASP A 253 -19.21 -2.26 -9.15
CA ASP A 253 -18.97 -3.54 -9.84
C ASP A 253 -17.93 -3.41 -10.96
N LEU A 254 -17.89 -2.28 -11.69
CA LEU A 254 -16.84 -1.94 -12.66
C LEU A 254 -15.46 -1.92 -11.99
N VAL A 255 -15.32 -1.13 -10.92
CA VAL A 255 -14.03 -1.00 -10.23
C VAL A 255 -13.62 -2.32 -9.58
N LYS A 256 -14.55 -3.05 -8.96
CA LYS A 256 -14.31 -4.40 -8.43
C LYS A 256 -13.77 -5.34 -9.50
N THR A 257 -14.45 -5.43 -10.64
CA THR A 257 -14.06 -6.33 -11.73
C THR A 257 -12.68 -5.97 -12.29
N LEU A 258 -12.38 -4.68 -12.46
CA LEU A 258 -11.06 -4.22 -12.92
C LEU A 258 -9.95 -4.54 -11.93
N VAL A 259 -10.18 -4.27 -10.63
CA VAL A 259 -9.20 -4.48 -9.56
C VAL A 259 -8.97 -5.97 -9.30
N GLU A 260 -10.02 -6.79 -9.25
CA GLU A 260 -9.92 -8.24 -9.09
C GLU A 260 -9.17 -8.90 -10.25
N LYS A 261 -9.34 -8.37 -11.47
CA LYS A 261 -8.68 -8.90 -12.67
C LYS A 261 -7.21 -8.49 -12.79
N ASN A 262 -6.86 -7.26 -12.41
CA ASN A 262 -5.46 -6.85 -12.30
C ASN A 262 -5.22 -5.96 -11.07
N PRO A 263 -4.92 -6.56 -9.90
CA PRO A 263 -4.66 -5.81 -8.68
C PRO A 263 -3.46 -4.87 -8.82
N LYS A 264 -2.45 -5.27 -9.62
CA LYS A 264 -1.23 -4.48 -9.84
C LYS A 264 -1.50 -3.18 -10.58
N ALA A 265 -2.64 -3.04 -11.26
CA ALA A 265 -3.04 -1.78 -11.89
C ALA A 265 -3.16 -0.63 -10.88
N LEU A 266 -3.42 -0.92 -9.59
CA LEU A 266 -3.44 0.09 -8.53
C LEU A 266 -2.06 0.72 -8.26
N LEU A 267 -0.97 -0.01 -8.53
CA LEU A 267 0.41 0.44 -8.33
C LEU A 267 0.91 1.32 -9.49
N LEU A 268 0.20 1.34 -10.62
CA LEU A 268 0.59 2.13 -11.77
C LEU A 268 0.31 3.61 -11.51
N LYS A 269 1.30 4.45 -11.85
CA LYS A 269 1.23 5.91 -11.70
C LYS A 269 0.97 6.57 -13.06
N ASN A 270 0.17 7.63 -13.05
CA ASN A 270 -0.10 8.47 -14.21
C ASN A 270 1.04 9.48 -14.47
N ASN A 271 0.85 10.46 -15.35
CA ASN A 271 1.86 11.48 -15.69
C ASN A 271 2.24 12.42 -14.52
N GLU A 272 1.39 12.51 -13.50
CA GLU A 272 1.63 13.32 -12.30
C GLU A 272 2.30 12.52 -11.17
N GLU A 273 2.77 11.29 -11.46
CA GLU A 273 3.31 10.32 -10.51
C GLU A 273 2.34 9.92 -9.38
N VAL A 274 1.04 10.17 -9.56
CA VAL A 274 0.01 9.78 -8.58
C VAL A 274 -0.59 8.42 -8.93
N THR A 275 -0.90 7.63 -7.90
CA THR A 275 -1.66 6.39 -8.05
C THR A 275 -3.14 6.69 -8.28
N VAL A 276 -3.86 5.69 -8.77
CA VAL A 276 -5.31 5.72 -9.00
C VAL A 276 -6.11 6.31 -7.82
N ILE A 277 -5.73 5.98 -6.58
CA ILE A 277 -6.44 6.43 -5.36
C ILE A 277 -6.07 7.86 -4.98
N GLN A 278 -4.82 8.23 -5.20
CA GLN A 278 -4.38 9.60 -4.97
C GLN A 278 -5.06 10.56 -5.94
N GLU A 279 -5.21 10.18 -7.21
CA GLU A 279 -5.96 10.95 -8.21
C GLU A 279 -7.43 11.10 -7.80
N ALA A 280 -8.08 10.02 -7.37
CA ALA A 280 -9.45 10.06 -6.88
C ALA A 280 -9.64 11.03 -5.68
N GLY A 281 -8.60 11.20 -4.84
CA GLY A 281 -8.60 12.14 -3.72
C GLY A 281 -8.30 13.60 -4.09
N GLN A 282 -7.74 13.88 -5.27
CA GLN A 282 -7.23 15.20 -5.69
C GLN A 282 -8.23 16.05 -6.48
N ASP A 283 -9.43 15.55 -6.79
CA ASP A 283 -10.44 16.26 -7.59
C ASP A 283 -10.91 17.56 -6.88
N ASP A 284 -10.20 18.64 -7.16
CA ASP A 284 -10.11 19.89 -6.40
C ASP A 284 -11.37 20.78 -6.48
N LYS A 285 -12.45 20.29 -7.10
CA LYS A 285 -13.75 20.98 -7.24
C LYS A 285 -14.64 20.87 -5.99
N VAL A 286 -14.26 20.05 -4.99
CA VAL A 286 -15.04 19.83 -3.75
C VAL A 286 -14.71 20.84 -2.63
N LYS A 287 -13.83 21.83 -2.87
CA LYS A 287 -13.36 22.83 -1.89
C LYS A 287 -14.39 23.84 -1.33
N THR A 288 -15.70 23.57 -1.39
CA THR A 288 -16.72 24.45 -0.77
C THR A 288 -17.61 23.76 0.26
N ARG A 289 -17.02 23.17 1.31
CA ARG A 289 -17.49 23.24 2.73
C ARG A 289 -16.54 22.45 3.64
N PRO A 290 -16.26 22.92 4.87
CA PRO A 290 -15.32 22.29 5.79
C PRO A 290 -15.98 21.09 6.49
N GLU A 291 -15.13 20.14 6.89
CA GLU A 291 -15.44 18.88 7.58
C GLU A 291 -15.81 17.71 6.68
N LEU A 292 -14.81 17.19 5.95
CA LEU A 292 -14.56 15.77 5.70
C LEU A 292 -13.05 15.64 5.41
N THR A 293 -12.39 14.75 6.13
CA THR A 293 -10.93 14.58 6.23
C THR A 293 -10.20 14.58 4.88
N PRO A 294 -9.26 15.53 4.65
CA PRO A 294 -8.41 15.53 3.46
C PRO A 294 -7.41 14.38 3.51
N PHE A 295 -7.35 13.58 2.45
CA PHE A 295 -6.12 12.88 2.11
C PHE A 295 -5.08 13.96 1.75
N LEU A 296 -4.23 14.27 2.72
CA LEU A 296 -3.32 15.41 2.71
C LEU A 296 -2.23 15.28 1.64
N TYR A 297 -2.34 16.06 0.57
CA TYR A 297 -1.18 16.60 -0.13
C TYR A 297 -1.44 18.06 -0.55
N LEU A 298 -0.73 19.01 0.08
CA LEU A 298 -0.69 20.40 -0.35
C LEU A 298 0.64 21.04 0.11
N LYS A 299 1.60 21.11 -0.83
CA LYS A 299 2.74 22.05 -0.97
C LYS A 299 3.64 21.43 -2.04
N HIS A 300 3.85 21.99 -3.24
CA HIS A 300 4.42 23.29 -3.55
C HIS A 300 4.17 23.58 -5.05
N ASN A 301 3.76 24.80 -5.39
CA ASN A 301 4.23 25.60 -6.54
C ASN A 301 3.20 26.70 -6.88
N LYS A 302 3.20 27.80 -6.11
CA LYS A 302 2.83 29.10 -6.66
C LYS A 302 4.12 29.83 -7.00
N LYS A 303 4.50 29.80 -8.28
CA LYS A 303 5.40 30.81 -8.82
C LYS A 303 4.60 32.11 -8.91
N GLU A 304 5.03 33.07 -8.11
CA GLU A 304 4.70 34.48 -8.28
C GLU A 304 5.09 34.90 -9.70
N HIS A 305 4.12 35.43 -10.44
CA HIS A 305 4.39 36.43 -11.46
C HIS A 305 3.51 37.63 -11.17
N ASN A 306 4.14 38.65 -10.60
CA ASN A 306 3.65 40.01 -10.61
C ASN A 306 3.51 40.49 -12.06
N ALA A 307 2.38 41.08 -12.41
CA ALA A 307 2.29 42.11 -13.42
C ALA A 307 1.26 43.15 -12.96
N GLU A 308 1.76 44.37 -12.81
CA GLU A 308 1.07 45.58 -12.40
C GLU A 308 -0.02 46.00 -13.39
N GLY A 309 -1.05 46.70 -12.91
CA GLY A 309 -2.03 47.37 -13.76
C GLY A 309 -3.20 47.96 -12.99
N GLN A 310 -3.04 49.21 -12.56
CA GLN A 310 -4.09 50.08 -12.00
C GLN A 310 -5.31 50.21 -12.92
N ILE A 311 -6.51 50.39 -12.34
CA ILE A 311 -7.44 51.54 -12.52
C ILE A 311 -8.71 51.30 -11.65
N PRO A 312 -9.22 52.32 -10.92
CA PRO A 312 -10.42 52.20 -10.08
C PRO A 312 -11.68 52.84 -10.70
N ALA A 313 -12.83 52.52 -10.08
CA ALA A 313 -14.04 53.33 -9.92
C ALA A 313 -15.26 53.18 -10.89
N GLN A 314 -16.41 52.95 -10.23
CA GLN A 314 -17.72 53.62 -10.39
C GLN A 314 -18.54 53.53 -11.71
N ASN A 315 -19.75 52.95 -11.62
CA ASN A 315 -21.08 53.56 -11.84
C ASN A 315 -22.14 52.45 -12.05
N ARG A 316 -23.19 52.35 -11.21
CA ARG A 316 -24.50 53.06 -11.22
C ARG A 316 -25.46 52.63 -12.35
N SER A 317 -26.68 52.28 -11.88
CA SER A 317 -28.00 52.40 -12.53
C SER A 317 -28.46 51.15 -13.31
N ARG A 318 -29.73 50.71 -13.33
CA ARG A 318 -30.98 50.87 -12.55
C ARG A 318 -32.03 50.08 -13.36
N SER A 319 -32.99 49.42 -12.69
CA SER A 319 -34.28 48.91 -13.26
C SER A 319 -34.17 47.63 -14.10
N ALA A 320 -35.04 46.63 -14.03
CA ALA A 320 -36.40 46.58 -13.51
C ALA A 320 -36.74 45.17 -13.00
N GLU A 321 -37.58 45.11 -11.97
CA GLU A 321 -38.29 43.91 -11.56
C GLU A 321 -39.26 43.48 -12.68
N ILE A 322 -39.13 42.25 -13.16
CA ILE A 322 -40.25 41.47 -13.65
C ILE A 322 -40.17 40.13 -12.93
N GLY A 323 -41.17 39.87 -12.10
CA GLY A 323 -41.27 38.66 -11.31
C GLY A 323 -41.43 37.42 -12.18
N ILE A 324 -40.48 36.50 -12.06
CA ILE A 324 -40.71 35.05 -12.20
C ILE A 324 -40.00 34.37 -11.03
N GLY A 325 -40.56 34.57 -9.84
CA GLY A 325 -40.24 33.80 -8.65
C GLY A 325 -41.00 32.48 -8.67
N ARG A 326 -40.29 31.36 -8.92
CA ARG A 326 -40.46 30.03 -8.26
C ARG A 326 -39.66 28.89 -8.89
N SER A 327 -39.08 29.04 -10.09
CA SER A 327 -38.43 27.90 -10.78
C SER A 327 -36.94 27.65 -10.42
N LYS A 328 -36.21 28.63 -9.86
CA LYS A 328 -34.76 28.47 -9.54
C LYS A 328 -34.46 27.83 -8.16
N ARG A 329 -35.45 27.71 -7.27
CA ARG A 329 -35.25 27.09 -5.93
C ARG A 329 -35.40 25.56 -5.95
N VAL A 330 -36.08 25.01 -6.95
CA VAL A 330 -36.26 23.55 -7.12
C VAL A 330 -35.07 22.95 -7.87
N SER A 331 -34.52 23.63 -8.89
CA SER A 331 -33.34 23.16 -9.65
C SER A 331 -32.05 23.13 -8.83
N ASN A 332 -31.89 24.04 -7.85
CA ASN A 332 -30.73 24.03 -6.96
C ASN A 332 -30.83 22.96 -5.86
N LYS A 333 -32.06 22.56 -5.47
CA LYS A 333 -32.26 21.44 -4.54
C LYS A 333 -32.05 20.08 -5.21
N SER A 334 -32.45 19.91 -6.46
CA SER A 334 -32.22 18.66 -7.21
C SER A 334 -30.73 18.44 -7.48
N LYS A 335 -30.00 19.48 -7.92
CA LYS A 335 -28.55 19.41 -8.16
C LYS A 335 -27.74 19.21 -6.88
N ALA A 336 -28.16 19.79 -5.75
CA ALA A 336 -27.53 19.55 -4.45
C ALA A 336 -27.73 18.10 -3.99
N LYS A 337 -28.95 17.55 -4.14
CA LYS A 337 -29.26 16.17 -3.78
C LYS A 337 -28.53 15.15 -4.66
N GLU A 338 -28.35 15.45 -5.94
CA GLU A 338 -27.56 14.65 -6.88
C GLU A 338 -26.07 14.63 -6.51
N HIS A 339 -25.51 15.78 -6.14
CA HIS A 339 -24.13 15.90 -5.66
C HIS A 339 -23.90 15.15 -4.33
N ASP A 340 -24.84 15.26 -3.37
CA ASP A 340 -24.78 14.55 -2.09
C ASP A 340 -24.85 13.02 -2.28
N ASN A 341 -25.64 12.56 -3.25
CA ASN A 341 -25.69 11.15 -3.64
C ASN A 341 -24.33 10.70 -4.21
N ILE A 342 -23.78 11.38 -5.22
CA ILE A 342 -22.49 11.03 -5.84
C ILE A 342 -21.36 11.03 -4.80
N GLN A 343 -21.37 11.97 -3.85
CA GLN A 343 -20.39 12.01 -2.77
C GLN A 343 -20.48 10.78 -1.85
N THR A 344 -21.69 10.34 -1.49
CA THR A 344 -21.91 9.12 -0.70
C THR A 344 -21.44 7.87 -1.46
N MET A 345 -21.67 7.85 -2.78
CA MET A 345 -21.21 6.77 -3.67
C MET A 345 -19.69 6.67 -3.69
N PHE A 346 -19.03 7.81 -3.88
CA PHE A 346 -17.58 7.91 -3.90
C PHE A 346 -16.96 7.47 -2.56
N GLN A 347 -17.55 7.89 -1.44
CA GLN A 347 -17.10 7.45 -0.11
C GLN A 347 -17.21 5.94 0.09
N THR A 348 -18.29 5.33 -0.40
CA THR A 348 -18.50 3.87 -0.34
C THR A 348 -17.43 3.13 -1.15
N LEU A 349 -17.12 3.63 -2.35
CA LEU A 349 -16.09 3.07 -3.22
C LEU A 349 -14.69 3.21 -2.63
N VAL A 350 -14.34 4.38 -2.09
CA VAL A 350 -13.07 4.61 -1.40
C VAL A 350 -12.94 3.69 -0.20
N SER A 351 -14.01 3.52 0.59
CA SER A 351 -14.02 2.59 1.72
C SER A 351 -13.75 1.15 1.27
N TRP A 352 -14.36 0.71 0.17
CA TRP A 352 -14.12 -0.62 -0.39
C TRP A 352 -12.68 -0.78 -0.90
N LEU A 353 -12.15 0.20 -1.63
CA LEU A 353 -10.77 0.19 -2.13
C LEU A 353 -9.75 0.14 -0.99
N LYS A 354 -9.96 0.92 0.07
CA LYS A 354 -9.13 0.85 1.29
C LYS A 354 -9.11 -0.55 1.86
N GLU A 355 -10.29 -1.15 2.06
CA GLU A 355 -10.37 -2.53 2.56
C GLU A 355 -9.66 -3.53 1.66
N TYR A 356 -9.86 -3.42 0.34
CA TYR A 356 -9.20 -4.29 -0.63
C TYR A 356 -7.68 -4.17 -0.55
N ILE A 357 -7.16 -2.94 -0.52
CA ILE A 357 -5.72 -2.69 -0.48
C ILE A 357 -5.10 -3.24 0.78
N LEU A 358 -5.71 -2.94 1.93
CA LEU A 358 -5.21 -3.40 3.21
C LEU A 358 -5.25 -4.93 3.32
N ARG A 359 -6.12 -5.63 2.58
CA ARG A 359 -6.14 -7.11 2.48
C ARG A 359 -5.12 -7.68 1.48
N ALA A 360 -4.97 -7.05 0.31
CA ALA A 360 -4.29 -7.64 -0.83
C ALA A 360 -2.78 -7.32 -0.90
N PHE A 361 -2.36 -6.20 -0.30
CA PHE A 361 -0.98 -5.70 -0.41
C PHE A 361 -0.25 -5.78 0.93
N ASN A 362 1.08 -5.92 0.87
CA ASN A 362 1.90 -5.85 2.07
C ASN A 362 1.87 -4.43 2.68
N HIS A 363 2.36 -4.29 3.91
CA HIS A 363 2.29 -3.03 4.66
C HIS A 363 2.88 -1.83 3.92
N LYS A 364 4.04 -2.01 3.26
CA LYS A 364 4.74 -0.94 2.56
C LYS A 364 3.98 -0.52 1.30
N GLU A 365 3.57 -1.50 0.50
CA GLU A 365 2.77 -1.26 -0.71
C GLU A 365 1.44 -0.58 -0.38
N ALA A 366 0.76 -1.02 0.68
CA ALA A 366 -0.50 -0.42 1.12
C ALA A 366 -0.33 1.04 1.54
N LEU A 367 0.73 1.39 2.29
CA LEU A 367 1.05 2.78 2.63
C LEU A 367 1.36 3.61 1.39
N GLU A 368 2.13 3.07 0.44
CA GLU A 368 2.45 3.76 -0.81
C GLU A 368 1.21 4.00 -1.67
N LEU A 369 0.30 3.03 -1.74
CA LEU A 369 -0.96 3.16 -2.48
C LEU A 369 -1.89 4.21 -1.87
N LEU A 370 -1.97 4.27 -0.54
CA LEU A 370 -2.89 5.17 0.19
C LEU A 370 -2.35 6.60 0.31
N TYR A 371 -1.04 6.77 0.51
CA TYR A 371 -0.43 8.07 0.84
C TYR A 371 0.71 8.48 -0.08
N GLY A 372 1.20 7.58 -0.92
CA GLY A 372 2.32 7.83 -1.82
C GLY A 372 3.67 7.42 -1.27
N PRO A 373 4.76 7.70 -2.01
CA PRO A 373 6.11 7.22 -1.69
C PRO A 373 6.66 7.78 -0.37
N ILE A 374 6.08 8.88 0.12
CA ILE A 374 6.45 9.52 1.38
C ILE A 374 5.18 9.63 2.22
N PRO A 375 4.79 8.57 2.96
CA PRO A 375 3.61 8.62 3.80
C PRO A 375 3.76 9.70 4.88
N GLY A 376 2.61 10.24 5.30
CA GLY A 376 2.51 11.12 6.48
C GLY A 376 2.52 10.30 7.78
N ASN A 377 1.96 10.89 8.83
CA ASN A 377 1.85 10.25 10.16
C ASN A 377 0.78 9.15 10.25
N GLN A 378 0.11 8.83 9.14
CA GLN A 378 -0.95 7.84 9.12
C GLN A 378 -0.39 6.44 9.32
N SER A 379 -0.99 5.72 10.25
CA SER A 379 -0.61 4.38 10.64
C SER A 379 -1.75 3.41 10.36
N ILE A 380 -1.45 2.40 9.56
CA ILE A 380 -2.38 1.31 9.26
C ILE A 380 -2.15 0.10 10.18
N ALA A 381 -1.30 0.23 11.21
CA ALA A 381 -1.00 -0.87 12.14
C ALA A 381 -0.41 -0.43 13.48
N LEU A 382 -0.61 -1.25 14.52
CA LEU A 382 0.09 -1.14 15.80
C LEU A 382 0.92 -2.40 16.04
N ASN A 383 2.25 -2.33 16.00
CA ASN A 383 3.13 -3.48 16.22
C ASN A 383 4.13 -3.21 17.36
N LEU A 384 3.84 -3.78 18.53
CA LEU A 384 4.66 -3.66 19.74
C LEU A 384 5.44 -4.95 20.06
N LEU A 385 5.49 -5.95 19.17
CA LEU A 385 6.10 -7.25 19.47
C LEU A 385 7.62 -7.18 19.70
N ASN A 386 8.30 -6.18 19.12
CA ASN A 386 9.74 -5.98 19.29
C ASN A 386 10.10 -5.08 20.49
N VAL A 387 9.11 -4.64 21.29
CA VAL A 387 9.42 -3.90 22.51
C VAL A 387 9.99 -4.88 23.55
N ASN A 388 11.29 -4.74 23.82
CA ASN A 388 12.06 -5.69 24.63
C ASN A 388 11.79 -5.60 26.14
N ARG A 389 10.98 -4.65 26.60
CA ARG A 389 10.57 -4.50 28.00
C ARG A 389 9.08 -4.72 28.17
N LYS A 390 8.66 -5.24 29.33
CA LYS A 390 7.24 -5.31 29.65
C LYS A 390 6.71 -3.90 29.91
N ILE A 391 5.62 -3.55 29.24
CA ILE A 391 5.00 -2.22 29.28
C ILE A 391 3.53 -2.34 29.67
N SER A 392 3.00 -1.33 30.33
CA SER A 392 1.57 -1.25 30.70
C SER A 392 0.75 -0.47 29.66
N PRO A 393 -0.59 -0.64 29.63
CA PRO A 393 -1.46 0.17 28.76
C PRO A 393 -1.34 1.68 28.99
N THR A 394 -1.10 2.10 30.23
CA THR A 394 -0.94 3.52 30.59
C THR A 394 0.36 4.10 30.00
N GLU A 395 1.45 3.34 30.03
CA GLU A 395 2.70 3.71 29.38
C GLU A 395 2.57 3.75 27.87
N ILE A 396 1.86 2.79 27.25
CA ILE A 396 1.61 2.80 25.80
C ILE A 396 0.86 4.08 25.40
N LYS A 397 -0.24 4.40 26.08
CA LYS A 397 -1.03 5.60 25.79
C LYS A 397 -0.21 6.90 25.89
N LYS A 398 0.78 6.93 26.78
CA LYS A 398 1.69 8.07 26.98
C LYS A 398 2.86 8.10 25.99
N SER A 399 3.38 6.95 25.58
CA SER A 399 4.64 6.86 24.80
C SER A 399 4.42 6.84 23.29
N TYR A 400 3.20 6.53 22.83
CA TYR A 400 2.86 6.46 21.40
C TYR A 400 1.81 7.51 20.96
N PRO A 401 1.87 8.78 21.42
CA PRO A 401 0.87 9.79 21.06
C PRO A 401 0.96 10.19 19.58
N PHE A 402 2.13 10.00 18.95
CA PHE A 402 2.42 10.29 17.55
C PHE A 402 1.70 9.38 16.55
N LEU A 403 1.18 8.22 16.99
CA LEU A 403 0.44 7.32 16.11
C LEU A 403 -0.95 7.89 15.79
N VAL A 404 -1.17 8.17 14.50
CA VAL A 404 -2.46 8.58 13.92
C VAL A 404 -3.02 7.41 13.14
N PHE A 405 -3.97 6.69 13.74
CA PHE A 405 -4.53 5.48 13.13
C PHE A 405 -5.59 5.79 12.07
N GLU A 406 -5.62 4.99 11.00
CA GLU A 406 -6.78 4.89 10.12
C GLU A 406 -7.96 4.18 10.83
N ASP A 407 -9.16 4.28 10.25
CA ASP A 407 -10.32 3.59 10.79
C ASP A 407 -10.30 2.07 10.55
N ILE A 408 -9.42 1.59 9.67
CA ILE A 408 -9.13 0.17 9.43
C ILE A 408 -7.62 -0.08 9.62
N LEU A 409 -7.27 -1.03 10.48
CA LEU A 409 -5.88 -1.47 10.66
C LEU A 409 -5.64 -2.84 10.02
N GLN A 410 -4.49 -2.99 9.34
CA GLN A 410 -4.00 -4.27 8.86
C GLN A 410 -3.73 -5.21 10.02
N HIS A 411 -2.98 -4.76 11.03
CA HIS A 411 -2.65 -5.59 12.17
C HIS A 411 -2.53 -4.81 13.48
N VAL A 412 -2.89 -5.48 14.58
CA VAL A 412 -2.61 -5.07 15.95
C VAL A 412 -1.85 -6.21 16.63
N ALA A 413 -0.57 -5.99 16.90
CA ALA A 413 0.36 -6.96 17.45
C ALA A 413 0.90 -6.48 18.81
N LEU A 414 0.52 -7.16 19.89
CA LEU A 414 0.81 -6.75 21.27
C LEU A 414 1.63 -7.83 22.01
N PRO A 415 2.72 -7.45 22.72
CA PRO A 415 3.51 -8.38 23.51
C PRO A 415 2.76 -8.72 24.82
N ASN A 416 3.41 -9.49 25.69
CA ASN A 416 2.96 -9.71 27.06
C ASN A 416 3.04 -8.39 27.85
N LEU A 417 1.88 -7.79 28.14
CA LEU A 417 1.78 -6.48 28.82
C LEU A 417 1.71 -6.64 30.34
N LEU A 418 2.12 -5.60 31.06
CA LEU A 418 1.85 -5.49 32.49
C LEU A 418 0.42 -5.00 32.72
N PRO A 419 -0.26 -5.49 33.78
CA PRO A 419 -1.51 -4.90 34.23
C PRO A 419 -1.35 -3.40 34.56
N SER A 420 -2.44 -2.65 34.42
CA SER A 420 -2.52 -1.24 34.81
C SER A 420 -2.57 -1.12 36.35
N SER A 421 -1.46 -1.37 37.02
CA SER A 421 -1.28 -1.06 38.44
C SER A 421 -0.13 -0.07 38.59
N ASP A 422 -0.42 1.11 39.11
CA ASP A 422 0.55 2.20 39.30
C ASP A 422 1.65 1.75 40.30
N PRO A 423 2.93 1.69 39.92
CA PRO A 423 3.99 1.20 40.80
C PRO A 423 4.29 2.12 42.01
N LEU A 424 3.70 3.32 42.05
CA LEU A 424 4.04 4.37 43.02
C LEU A 424 3.13 4.45 44.26
N HIS A 425 2.12 3.59 44.38
CA HIS A 425 1.16 3.62 45.51
C HIS A 425 1.12 2.35 46.38
N LEU A 426 2.18 1.53 46.36
CA LEU A 426 2.21 0.28 47.13
C LEU A 426 2.25 0.46 48.66
N ASP A 427 2.64 1.64 49.18
CA ASP A 427 2.80 1.87 50.62
C ASP A 427 1.62 2.61 51.28
N ALA A 428 0.75 3.29 50.53
CA ALA A 428 -0.32 4.13 51.09
C ALA A 428 -1.70 3.43 51.15
N ASP A 429 -1.93 2.41 50.32
CA ASP A 429 -3.26 1.81 50.15
C ASP A 429 -3.53 0.57 51.02
N ILE A 430 -2.54 0.06 51.75
CA ILE A 430 -2.72 -1.06 52.69
C ILE A 430 -3.67 -0.67 53.85
N HIS A 431 -3.78 0.62 54.19
CA HIS A 431 -4.62 1.09 55.29
C HIS A 431 -5.98 1.66 54.87
N ARG A 432 -6.26 1.80 53.57
CA ARG A 432 -7.56 2.30 53.07
C ARG A 432 -8.42 1.23 52.37
N ALA A 433 -7.83 0.08 52.04
CA ALA A 433 -8.50 -1.05 51.40
C ALA A 433 -9.26 -2.00 52.35
N SER A 434 -9.76 -1.52 53.50
CA SER A 434 -10.55 -2.33 54.44
C SER A 434 -12.05 -2.05 54.39
N THR A 435 -12.53 -1.14 53.54
CA THR A 435 -13.96 -0.88 53.37
C THR A 435 -14.27 -0.49 51.92
N GLU A 436 -14.23 -1.46 51.01
CA GLU A 436 -15.09 -1.57 49.82
C GLU A 436 -14.66 -2.80 49.02
N SER A 437 -15.63 -3.54 48.49
CA SER A 437 -15.49 -4.88 47.91
C SER A 437 -14.57 -4.91 46.66
N ASN A 438 -13.29 -5.23 46.85
CA ASN A 438 -12.39 -5.68 45.77
C ASN A 438 -12.76 -7.12 45.36
N ASN A 439 -13.83 -7.26 44.59
CA ASN A 439 -14.19 -8.51 43.94
C ASN A 439 -13.37 -8.71 42.66
N MET A 440 -12.54 -9.76 42.66
CA MET A 440 -12.26 -10.67 41.54
C MET A 440 -12.57 -10.15 40.13
N ARG A 441 -11.64 -9.43 39.48
CA ARG A 441 -11.72 -9.16 38.05
C ARG A 441 -10.40 -9.61 37.41
N GLY A 442 -10.47 -10.53 36.45
CA GLY A 442 -9.31 -11.05 35.73
C GLY A 442 -8.54 -9.98 34.94
N PRO A 443 -7.43 -10.35 34.25
CA PRO A 443 -6.64 -9.40 33.46
C PRO A 443 -7.49 -8.69 32.39
N ILE A 444 -7.34 -7.36 32.25
CA ILE A 444 -8.10 -6.53 31.28
C ILE A 444 -7.22 -5.65 30.38
N HIS A 445 -5.90 -5.80 30.45
CA HIS A 445 -4.98 -4.82 29.87
C HIS A 445 -5.01 -4.78 28.33
N TYR A 446 -5.28 -5.90 27.64
CA TYR A 446 -5.52 -5.87 26.19
C TYR A 446 -6.82 -5.13 25.84
N LYS A 447 -7.89 -5.35 26.62
CA LYS A 447 -9.16 -4.63 26.46
C LYS A 447 -8.96 -3.13 26.52
N GLU A 448 -8.13 -2.65 27.46
CA GLU A 448 -7.82 -1.22 27.58
C GLU A 448 -7.12 -0.62 26.34
N ILE A 449 -6.30 -1.42 25.64
CA ILE A 449 -5.65 -0.99 24.40
C ILE A 449 -6.66 -0.94 23.26
N PHE A 450 -7.50 -1.96 23.11
CA PHE A 450 -8.55 -1.95 22.08
C PHE A 450 -9.60 -0.86 22.33
N ASP A 451 -9.95 -0.57 23.58
CA ASP A 451 -10.81 0.58 23.91
C ASP A 451 -10.14 1.92 23.56
N TRP A 452 -8.82 2.00 23.69
CA TRP A 452 -8.05 3.16 23.22
C TRP A 452 -8.03 3.28 21.69
N LEU A 453 -7.91 2.15 20.97
CA LEU A 453 -8.03 2.13 19.51
C LEU A 453 -9.43 2.60 19.05
N LYS A 454 -10.52 2.16 19.73
CA LYS A 454 -11.88 2.68 19.47
C LYS A 454 -11.95 4.20 19.64
N LYS A 455 -11.37 4.73 20.72
CA LYS A 455 -11.30 6.18 20.97
C LYS A 455 -10.49 6.93 19.90
N LYS A 456 -9.53 6.26 19.26
CA LYS A 456 -8.77 6.75 18.12
C LYS A 456 -9.49 6.54 16.77
N ASN A 457 -10.80 6.23 16.79
CA ASN A 457 -11.66 6.00 15.62
C ASN A 457 -11.33 4.75 14.80
N VAL A 458 -10.61 3.78 15.38
CA VAL A 458 -10.41 2.46 14.75
C VAL A 458 -11.71 1.66 14.86
N LYS A 459 -12.27 1.29 13.72
CA LYS A 459 -13.51 0.52 13.60
C LYS A 459 -13.23 -0.94 13.29
N ARG A 460 -12.16 -1.23 12.54
CA ARG A 460 -11.85 -2.58 12.07
C ARG A 460 -10.38 -2.92 12.21
N VAL A 461 -10.08 -4.17 12.52
CA VAL A 461 -8.72 -4.72 12.58
C VAL A 461 -8.73 -6.05 11.84
N PHE A 462 -7.95 -6.20 10.77
CA PHE A 462 -7.91 -7.46 10.02
C PHE A 462 -7.17 -8.56 10.78
N GLU A 463 -5.96 -8.28 11.27
CA GLU A 463 -5.14 -9.25 12.00
C GLU A 463 -4.90 -8.83 13.45
N VAL A 464 -5.10 -9.76 14.38
CA VAL A 464 -4.79 -9.57 15.79
C VAL A 464 -3.74 -10.60 16.22
N ILE A 465 -2.60 -10.12 16.71
CA ILE A 465 -1.53 -10.94 17.28
C ILE A 465 -1.32 -10.57 18.75
N ILE A 466 -1.59 -11.49 19.68
CA ILE A 466 -1.48 -11.25 21.13
C ILE A 466 -0.58 -12.31 21.76
N GLU A 467 0.54 -11.89 22.33
CA GLU A 467 1.40 -12.73 23.17
C GLU A 467 0.93 -12.69 24.64
N ASP A 468 -0.15 -13.42 24.94
CA ASP A 468 -0.79 -13.43 26.27
C ASP A 468 0.10 -14.07 27.36
N ASP A 469 -0.21 -13.78 28.62
CA ASP A 469 0.44 -14.42 29.76
C ASP A 469 -0.04 -15.86 29.93
N LEU A 470 0.84 -16.81 29.63
CA LEU A 470 0.58 -18.24 29.78
C LEU A 470 0.34 -18.67 31.23
N SER A 471 0.75 -17.87 32.22
CA SER A 471 0.52 -18.14 33.64
C SER A 471 -0.82 -17.61 34.13
N THR A 472 -1.23 -16.45 33.63
CA THR A 472 -2.51 -15.81 33.96
C THR A 472 -3.21 -15.31 32.69
N PRO A 473 -3.69 -16.23 31.82
CA PRO A 473 -4.27 -15.85 30.54
C PRO A 473 -5.60 -15.12 30.71
N HIS A 474 -5.97 -14.28 29.75
CA HIS A 474 -7.23 -13.55 29.82
C HIS A 474 -8.43 -14.49 29.77
N GLU A 475 -9.47 -14.16 30.53
CA GLU A 475 -10.75 -14.88 30.52
C GLU A 475 -11.45 -14.74 29.15
N ASP A 476 -12.16 -15.80 28.74
CA ASP A 476 -12.83 -15.86 27.44
C ASP A 476 -13.83 -14.71 27.24
N GLU A 477 -14.60 -14.35 28.27
CA GLU A 477 -15.53 -13.22 28.24
C GLU A 477 -14.82 -11.90 27.93
N THR A 478 -13.67 -11.66 28.57
CA THR A 478 -12.87 -10.44 28.33
C THR A 478 -12.34 -10.40 26.90
N ILE A 479 -11.91 -11.54 26.36
CA ILE A 479 -11.45 -11.66 24.97
C ILE A 479 -12.60 -11.33 24.00
N ILE A 480 -13.79 -11.89 24.23
CA ILE A 480 -14.99 -11.64 23.40
C ILE A 480 -15.35 -10.16 23.41
N GLU A 481 -15.46 -9.54 24.59
CA GLU A 481 -15.77 -8.11 24.70
C GLU A 481 -14.75 -7.21 23.99
N THR A 482 -13.48 -7.61 24.01
CA THR A 482 -12.37 -6.89 23.41
C THR A 482 -12.51 -6.82 21.88
N LEU A 483 -12.79 -7.95 21.23
CA LEU A 483 -12.68 -8.10 19.78
C LEU A 483 -14.00 -8.07 19.00
N LYS A 484 -15.15 -8.38 19.62
CA LYS A 484 -16.45 -8.57 18.94
C LYS A 484 -16.89 -7.44 17.99
N THR A 485 -16.40 -6.22 18.20
CA THR A 485 -16.77 -5.05 17.39
C THR A 485 -15.79 -4.73 16.25
N PHE A 486 -14.63 -5.41 16.17
CA PHE A 486 -13.56 -5.04 15.23
C PHE A 486 -13.54 -5.84 13.93
N GLY A 487 -14.41 -6.83 13.76
CA GLY A 487 -14.51 -7.60 12.52
C GLY A 487 -13.19 -8.28 12.12
N VAL A 488 -12.54 -8.94 13.08
CA VAL A 488 -11.25 -9.62 12.93
C VAL A 488 -11.34 -10.77 11.90
N GLU A 489 -10.36 -10.82 10.99
CA GLU A 489 -10.28 -11.81 9.89
C GLU A 489 -9.14 -12.82 10.09
N ILE A 490 -8.07 -12.42 10.79
CA ILE A 490 -6.92 -13.25 11.14
C ILE A 490 -6.75 -13.22 12.65
N TRP A 491 -6.95 -14.36 13.28
CA TRP A 491 -6.90 -14.53 14.73
C TRP A 491 -5.60 -15.20 15.15
N ASN A 492 -4.77 -14.50 15.91
CA ASN A 492 -3.59 -15.06 16.56
C ASN A 492 -3.52 -14.63 18.02
N TRP A 493 -4.24 -15.32 18.89
CA TRP A 493 -4.19 -15.10 20.33
C TRP A 493 -3.45 -16.25 21.01
N ARG A 494 -2.28 -15.98 21.58
CA ARG A 494 -1.44 -17.00 22.23
C ARG A 494 -1.98 -17.40 23.60
N LYS A 495 -3.07 -18.16 23.58
CA LYS A 495 -3.70 -18.80 24.74
C LYS A 495 -3.89 -20.28 24.43
N TYR A 496 -3.31 -21.15 25.27
CA TYR A 496 -3.48 -22.58 25.08
C TYR A 496 -4.92 -23.02 25.29
N ASP A 497 -5.36 -23.93 24.42
CA ASP A 497 -6.62 -24.66 24.53
C ASP A 497 -7.87 -23.76 24.60
N ILE A 498 -7.86 -22.65 23.84
CA ILE A 498 -8.99 -21.72 23.75
C ILE A 498 -10.27 -22.39 23.23
N SER A 499 -11.42 -22.03 23.78
CA SER A 499 -12.72 -22.52 23.31
C SER A 499 -13.06 -21.99 21.91
N ILE A 500 -13.71 -22.82 21.09
CA ILE A 500 -14.23 -22.40 19.79
C ILE A 500 -15.33 -21.34 19.93
N ASP A 501 -16.17 -21.43 20.97
CA ASP A 501 -17.24 -20.47 21.22
C ASP A 501 -16.68 -19.06 21.42
N THR A 502 -15.52 -18.96 22.04
CA THR A 502 -14.79 -17.71 22.26
C THR A 502 -14.36 -17.10 20.94
N ILE A 503 -13.79 -17.89 20.03
CA ILE A 503 -13.40 -17.43 18.69
C ILE A 503 -14.63 -17.04 17.87
N SER A 504 -15.67 -17.87 17.85
CA SER A 504 -16.88 -17.64 17.06
C SER A 504 -17.63 -16.37 17.49
N GLN A 505 -17.67 -16.05 18.78
CA GLN A 505 -18.31 -14.84 19.31
C GLN A 505 -17.42 -13.60 19.15
N ALA A 506 -16.10 -13.74 19.34
CA ALA A 506 -15.16 -12.63 19.26
C ALA A 506 -14.83 -12.23 17.81
N ALA A 507 -14.78 -13.19 16.88
CA ALA A 507 -14.36 -13.02 15.50
C ALA A 507 -15.17 -13.94 14.54
N PRO A 508 -16.47 -13.67 14.32
CA PRO A 508 -17.34 -14.53 13.50
C PRO A 508 -16.94 -14.62 12.02
N ASN A 509 -16.21 -13.62 11.52
CA ASN A 509 -15.75 -13.55 10.12
C ASN A 509 -14.31 -14.06 9.94
N VAL A 510 -13.76 -14.77 10.93
CA VAL A 510 -12.37 -15.24 10.89
C VAL A 510 -12.13 -16.18 9.71
N SER A 511 -11.06 -15.90 8.97
CA SER A 511 -10.61 -16.68 7.82
C SER A 511 -9.33 -17.47 8.09
N THR A 512 -8.49 -16.97 9.00
CA THR A 512 -7.27 -17.66 9.45
C THR A 512 -7.23 -17.69 10.96
N VAL A 513 -7.03 -18.86 11.54
CA VAL A 513 -6.92 -19.03 13.01
C VAL A 513 -5.59 -19.70 13.35
N TYR A 514 -4.86 -19.08 14.28
CA TYR A 514 -3.71 -19.68 14.96
C TYR A 514 -4.19 -20.24 16.30
N LEU A 515 -4.09 -21.56 16.45
CA LEU A 515 -4.51 -22.30 17.65
C LEU A 515 -3.28 -22.78 18.39
N TYR A 516 -3.26 -22.60 19.70
CA TYR A 516 -2.20 -23.09 20.57
C TYR A 516 -2.75 -24.24 21.40
N THR A 517 -2.15 -25.43 21.33
CA THR A 517 -2.57 -26.59 22.13
C THR A 517 -1.50 -27.03 23.10
N SER A 518 -1.93 -27.37 24.32
CA SER A 518 -1.06 -28.04 25.31
C SER A 518 -0.83 -29.52 24.99
N GLY A 519 -1.50 -30.06 23.96
CA GLY A 519 -1.57 -31.50 23.66
C GLY A 519 -2.82 -32.19 24.23
N ASN A 520 -3.78 -31.41 24.75
CA ASN A 520 -5.03 -31.95 25.28
C ASN A 520 -5.94 -32.51 24.17
N ASN A 521 -6.08 -33.84 24.12
CA ASN A 521 -6.89 -34.53 23.11
C ASN A 521 -8.38 -34.13 23.15
N ALA A 522 -8.94 -33.80 24.32
CA ALA A 522 -10.35 -33.39 24.41
C ALA A 522 -10.61 -32.09 23.64
N VAL A 523 -9.65 -31.16 23.70
CA VAL A 523 -9.73 -29.86 23.01
C VAL A 523 -9.52 -30.05 21.51
N LEU A 524 -8.53 -30.84 21.10
CA LEU A 524 -8.33 -31.20 19.69
C LEU A 524 -9.57 -31.89 19.10
N ARG A 525 -10.23 -32.77 19.86
CA ARG A 525 -11.51 -33.36 19.47
C ARG A 525 -12.60 -32.31 19.33
N GLY A 526 -12.78 -31.45 20.33
CA GLY A 526 -13.78 -30.37 20.28
C GLY A 526 -13.59 -29.43 19.09
N TRP A 527 -12.35 -29.05 18.75
CA TRP A 527 -12.06 -28.23 17.58
C TRP A 527 -12.36 -28.94 16.25
N SER A 528 -12.17 -30.27 16.19
CA SER A 528 -12.41 -31.09 15.00
C SER A 528 -13.77 -31.80 14.99
N ASP A 529 -14.69 -31.38 15.86
CA ASP A 529 -16.05 -31.89 15.91
C ASP A 529 -16.97 -31.10 14.95
N GLU A 530 -18.20 -31.61 14.75
CA GLU A 530 -19.18 -31.00 13.84
C GLU A 530 -19.59 -29.58 14.28
N THR A 531 -19.59 -29.32 15.58
CA THR A 531 -19.87 -28.00 16.18
C THR A 531 -18.59 -27.19 16.45
N GLY A 532 -17.43 -27.70 16.04
CA GLY A 532 -16.13 -27.07 16.23
C GLY A 532 -15.81 -26.02 15.16
N LEU A 533 -14.57 -26.05 14.65
CA LEU A 533 -14.05 -25.08 13.67
C LEU A 533 -14.87 -24.99 12.38
N ARG A 534 -15.64 -26.04 12.05
CA ARG A 534 -16.56 -26.08 10.91
C ARG A 534 -17.65 -25.01 10.95
N THR A 535 -18.01 -24.52 12.14
CA THR A 535 -19.03 -23.46 12.30
C THR A 535 -18.58 -22.12 11.72
N LEU A 536 -17.26 -21.89 11.62
CA LEU A 536 -16.65 -20.68 11.08
C LEU A 536 -16.72 -20.67 9.54
N GLN A 537 -17.76 -20.05 8.98
CA GLN A 537 -18.09 -20.11 7.54
C GLN A 537 -17.02 -19.54 6.61
N GLN A 538 -16.17 -18.64 7.10
CA GLN A 538 -15.13 -17.97 6.32
C GLN A 538 -13.74 -18.60 6.48
N LEU A 539 -13.61 -19.67 7.27
CA LEU A 539 -12.34 -20.28 7.61
C LEU A 539 -11.66 -20.94 6.39
N LYS A 540 -10.44 -20.47 6.08
CA LYS A 540 -9.59 -20.88 4.95
C LYS A 540 -8.22 -21.41 5.39
N LYS A 541 -7.76 -21.09 6.59
CA LYS A 541 -6.46 -21.56 7.10
C LYS A 541 -6.50 -21.79 8.61
N ILE A 542 -5.89 -22.88 9.05
CA ILE A 542 -5.67 -23.22 10.45
C ILE A 542 -4.18 -23.45 10.64
N VAL A 543 -3.57 -22.70 11.57
CA VAL A 543 -2.18 -22.92 12.00
C VAL A 543 -2.22 -23.45 13.42
N LEU A 544 -1.81 -24.70 13.62
CA LEU A 544 -1.83 -25.36 14.91
C LEU A 544 -0.42 -25.37 15.52
N HIS A 545 -0.24 -24.59 16.59
CA HIS A 545 0.95 -24.54 17.43
C HIS A 545 0.84 -25.58 18.55
N VAL A 546 1.76 -26.55 18.56
CA VAL A 546 1.80 -27.62 19.56
C VAL A 546 2.90 -27.33 20.56
N LYS A 547 2.57 -27.36 21.86
CA LYS A 547 3.54 -27.14 22.93
C LYS A 547 4.58 -28.27 22.98
N GLY A 548 5.86 -27.90 22.83
CA GLY A 548 7.00 -28.81 22.99
C GLY A 548 7.35 -29.63 21.75
N CYS A 549 8.24 -30.61 21.95
CA CYS A 549 8.74 -31.48 20.88
C CYS A 549 7.74 -32.61 20.54
N GLU A 550 7.91 -33.21 19.37
CA GLU A 550 7.06 -34.26 18.79
C GLU A 550 7.08 -35.57 19.63
N ALA A 551 6.36 -35.58 20.74
CA ALA A 551 6.18 -36.77 21.58
C ALA A 551 5.10 -37.69 20.96
N PRO A 552 5.31 -39.03 20.93
CA PRO A 552 4.42 -39.96 20.23
C PRO A 552 2.91 -39.88 20.55
N PRO A 553 2.47 -39.64 21.80
CA PRO A 553 1.04 -39.53 22.10
C PRO A 553 0.40 -38.28 21.48
N VAL A 554 1.12 -37.15 21.51
CA VAL A 554 0.60 -35.86 21.06
C VAL A 554 0.60 -35.78 19.54
N SER A 555 1.64 -36.30 18.88
CA SER A 555 1.68 -36.37 17.41
C SER A 555 0.52 -37.20 16.86
N ASN A 556 0.17 -38.32 17.51
CA ASN A 556 -1.00 -39.13 17.14
C ASN A 556 -2.31 -38.33 17.26
N TYR A 557 -2.51 -37.56 18.34
CA TYR A 557 -3.72 -36.73 18.50
C TYR A 557 -3.83 -35.63 17.44
N VAL A 558 -2.70 -35.05 17.04
CA VAL A 558 -2.63 -34.04 15.97
C VAL A 558 -2.96 -34.65 14.60
N GLU A 559 -2.45 -35.85 14.30
CA GLU A 559 -2.79 -36.56 13.05
C GLU A 559 -4.27 -36.98 13.03
N GLU A 560 -4.81 -37.46 14.15
CA GLU A 560 -6.24 -37.72 14.27
C GLU A 560 -7.08 -36.46 14.06
N PHE A 561 -6.66 -35.31 14.62
CA PHE A 561 -7.30 -34.01 14.39
C PHE A 561 -7.32 -33.65 12.90
N LYS A 562 -6.17 -33.73 12.22
CA LYS A 562 -6.07 -33.47 10.77
C LYS A 562 -7.00 -34.38 9.98
N SER A 563 -7.04 -35.67 10.33
CA SER A 563 -7.89 -36.66 9.66
C SER A 563 -9.38 -36.33 9.82
N ARG A 564 -9.84 -36.04 11.04
CA ARG A 564 -11.23 -35.63 11.31
C ARG A 564 -11.62 -34.37 10.55
N MET A 565 -10.77 -33.34 10.56
CA MET A 565 -11.00 -32.11 9.81
C MET A 565 -11.09 -32.37 8.30
N LYS A 566 -10.15 -33.13 7.72
CA LYS A 566 -10.19 -33.52 6.30
C LYS A 566 -11.47 -34.29 5.97
N HIS A 567 -11.90 -35.20 6.83
CA HIS A 567 -13.13 -35.96 6.64
C HIS A 567 -14.37 -35.05 6.66
N LEU A 568 -14.47 -34.12 7.62
CA LEU A 568 -15.57 -33.14 7.67
C LEU A 568 -15.62 -32.29 6.39
N ILE A 569 -14.46 -31.82 5.92
CA ILE A 569 -14.34 -31.03 4.68
C ILE A 569 -14.75 -31.85 3.45
N SER A 570 -14.30 -33.11 3.36
CA SER A 570 -14.67 -34.02 2.25
C SER A 570 -16.17 -34.34 2.23
N ARG A 571 -16.79 -34.50 3.41
CA ARG A 571 -18.23 -34.73 3.53
C ARG A 571 -19.03 -33.51 3.06
N ASP A 572 -18.59 -32.31 3.38
CA ASP A 572 -19.25 -31.06 2.96
C ASP A 572 -19.17 -30.85 1.45
N ASN A 573 -18.06 -31.27 0.82
CA ASN A 573 -17.95 -31.26 -0.65
C ASN A 573 -18.88 -32.27 -1.33
N HIS A 574 -19.35 -33.30 -0.62
CA HIS A 574 -20.33 -34.26 -1.15
C HIS A 574 -21.79 -33.77 -1.04
N TYR A 575 -22.07 -32.77 -0.20
CA TYR A 575 -23.42 -32.19 -0.05
C TYR A 575 -23.38 -30.69 -0.36
N LYS A 576 -23.64 -30.32 -1.62
CA LYS A 576 -23.85 -28.92 -2.01
C LYS A 576 -25.07 -28.37 -1.29
N TRP A 577 -24.86 -27.41 -0.39
CA TRP A 577 -25.91 -26.77 0.39
C TRP A 577 -26.87 -25.99 -0.53
N LEU A 578 -28.16 -26.33 -0.48
CA LEU A 578 -29.24 -25.57 -1.13
C LEU A 578 -29.76 -24.50 -0.14
N PRO A 579 -29.81 -23.22 -0.54
CA PRO A 579 -30.37 -22.16 0.30
C PRO A 579 -31.80 -22.47 0.72
N LYS A 580 -32.18 -22.13 1.96
CA LYS A 580 -33.51 -22.40 2.51
C LYS A 580 -34.65 -21.86 1.62
N SER A 581 -34.48 -20.68 1.03
CA SER A 581 -35.42 -20.10 0.07
C SER A 581 -35.58 -20.94 -1.20
N LYS A 582 -34.50 -21.53 -1.70
CA LYS A 582 -34.50 -22.43 -2.86
C LYS A 582 -35.09 -23.79 -2.50
N LEU A 583 -34.94 -24.22 -1.24
CA LEU A 583 -35.58 -25.42 -0.70
C LEU A 583 -37.10 -25.23 -0.52
N GLU A 584 -37.52 -24.05 -0.08
CA GLU A 584 -38.94 -23.66 0.02
C GLU A 584 -39.57 -23.56 -1.38
N GLU A 585 -38.87 -22.97 -2.36
CA GLU A 585 -39.27 -22.95 -3.78
C GLU A 585 -39.36 -24.37 -4.37
N LEU A 586 -38.44 -25.26 -4.02
CA LEU A 586 -38.46 -26.67 -4.46
C LEU A 586 -39.60 -27.45 -3.82
N VAL A 587 -39.92 -27.20 -2.55
CA VAL A 587 -41.06 -27.81 -1.85
C VAL A 587 -42.38 -27.32 -2.44
N GLU A 588 -42.45 -26.04 -2.83
CA GLU A 588 -43.60 -25.44 -3.52
C GLU A 588 -43.74 -25.95 -4.98
N LYS A 589 -42.64 -26.25 -5.66
CA LYS A 589 -42.66 -26.96 -6.97
C LYS A 589 -42.95 -28.45 -6.85
N CYS A 590 -42.77 -29.07 -5.67
CA CYS A 590 -43.09 -30.48 -5.44
C CYS A 590 -44.57 -30.74 -5.12
N THR A 591 -45.38 -29.71 -4.88
CA THR A 591 -46.83 -29.88 -4.65
C THR A 591 -47.61 -30.16 -5.93
N ASP A 592 -47.05 -29.84 -7.10
CA ASP A 592 -47.57 -30.26 -8.41
C ASP A 592 -46.64 -31.32 -9.00
N GLY A 593 -47.16 -32.52 -9.25
CA GLY A 593 -46.41 -33.76 -9.51
C GLY A 593 -45.12 -33.62 -10.34
N VAL A 594 -44.01 -34.10 -9.76
CA VAL A 594 -42.66 -33.96 -10.30
C VAL A 594 -42.38 -34.92 -11.47
N THR A 595 -41.93 -34.40 -12.61
CA THR A 595 -41.36 -35.18 -13.73
C THR A 595 -39.86 -35.42 -13.54
N LEU A 596 -39.36 -36.54 -14.06
CA LEU A 596 -37.98 -37.01 -13.89
C LEU A 596 -36.93 -36.04 -14.48
N GLU A 597 -37.34 -35.23 -15.46
CA GLU A 597 -36.55 -34.21 -16.14
C GLU A 597 -36.30 -32.99 -15.24
N ALA A 598 -37.29 -32.55 -14.46
CA ALA A 598 -37.13 -31.44 -13.51
C ALA A 598 -36.09 -31.77 -12.42
N LEU A 599 -36.02 -33.04 -11.99
CA LEU A 599 -35.01 -33.53 -11.05
C LEU A 599 -33.59 -33.58 -11.65
N GLN A 600 -33.48 -33.77 -12.97
CA GLN A 600 -32.20 -33.78 -13.67
C GLN A 600 -31.64 -32.36 -13.88
N ASP A 601 -32.50 -31.39 -14.21
CA ASP A 601 -32.10 -29.98 -14.33
C ASP A 601 -31.65 -29.40 -12.98
N ILE A 602 -32.34 -29.74 -11.89
CA ILE A 602 -31.92 -29.37 -10.53
C ILE A 602 -30.55 -29.96 -10.19
N ALA A 603 -30.28 -31.20 -10.62
CA ALA A 603 -28.99 -31.85 -10.40
C ALA A 603 -27.85 -31.22 -11.23
N GLU A 604 -28.15 -30.70 -12.43
CA GLU A 604 -27.19 -29.96 -13.25
C GLU A 604 -26.91 -28.55 -12.74
N ASP A 605 -27.93 -27.81 -12.30
CA ASP A 605 -27.78 -26.47 -11.73
C ASP A 605 -26.98 -26.51 -10.41
N VAL A 606 -27.21 -27.54 -9.60
CA VAL A 606 -26.39 -27.82 -8.42
C VAL A 606 -24.95 -28.12 -8.85
N LYS A 607 -24.69 -28.81 -9.97
CA LYS A 607 -23.33 -29.03 -10.48
C LYS A 607 -22.65 -27.74 -10.99
N LYS A 608 -23.38 -26.83 -11.65
CA LYS A 608 -22.85 -25.62 -12.31
C LYS A 608 -22.61 -24.41 -11.38
N GLY A 609 -23.19 -24.37 -10.17
CA GLY A 609 -22.96 -23.30 -9.19
C GLY A 609 -21.53 -23.27 -8.61
N ASN A 610 -20.73 -22.29 -9.08
CA ASN A 610 -19.41 -21.80 -8.61
C ASN A 610 -18.48 -22.80 -7.88
N SER A 611 -17.56 -23.36 -8.68
CA SER A 611 -16.34 -24.02 -8.23
C SER A 611 -15.22 -23.00 -7.95
N GLU A 612 -15.15 -22.49 -6.72
CA GLU A 612 -13.87 -22.03 -6.16
C GLU A 612 -13.66 -22.66 -4.78
N LYS A 613 -12.50 -23.31 -4.64
CA LYS A 613 -12.14 -24.25 -3.57
C LYS A 613 -12.16 -23.59 -2.19
N ARG A 614 -13.10 -23.99 -1.33
CA ARG A 614 -13.15 -23.65 0.10
C ARG A 614 -12.63 -24.79 0.97
N GLN A 615 -11.34 -25.10 0.86
CA GLN A 615 -10.73 -26.10 1.75
C GLN A 615 -9.80 -25.38 2.73
N PRO A 616 -10.07 -25.42 4.05
CA PRO A 616 -9.14 -24.84 5.00
C PRO A 616 -7.84 -25.63 5.01
N THR A 617 -6.73 -24.96 4.75
CA THR A 617 -5.39 -25.55 4.83
C THR A 617 -4.97 -25.68 6.29
N ILE A 618 -4.37 -26.82 6.67
CA ILE A 618 -3.92 -27.08 8.05
C ILE A 618 -2.40 -27.15 8.06
N GLU A 619 -1.79 -26.21 8.75
CA GLU A 619 -0.35 -26.13 8.99
C GLU A 619 -0.07 -26.47 10.47
N VAL A 620 0.95 -27.27 10.75
CA VAL A 620 1.33 -27.64 12.12
C VAL A 620 2.73 -27.16 12.41
N VAL A 621 2.88 -26.47 13.54
CA VAL A 621 4.14 -25.91 14.01
C VAL A 621 4.40 -26.42 15.42
N TYR A 622 5.50 -27.13 15.63
CA TYR A 622 5.93 -27.54 16.98
C TYR A 622 6.74 -26.42 17.62
N GLU A 623 6.31 -25.93 18.78
CA GLU A 623 7.01 -24.89 19.50
C GLU A 623 8.26 -25.47 20.17
N LYS A 624 9.44 -25.03 19.73
CA LYS A 624 10.67 -25.19 20.52
C LYS A 624 10.56 -24.30 21.75
N GLU A 625 10.98 -24.79 22.92
CA GLU A 625 11.12 -23.92 24.09
C GLU A 625 12.01 -22.73 23.70
N ARG A 626 11.43 -21.52 23.67
CA ARG A 626 12.22 -20.30 23.51
C ARG A 626 13.13 -20.25 24.73
N ASP A 627 14.44 -20.26 24.51
CA ASP A 627 15.43 -20.10 25.56
C ASP A 627 14.99 -18.97 26.48
N ARG A 628 14.71 -19.33 27.74
CA ARG A 628 14.56 -18.35 28.80
C ARG A 628 15.94 -17.75 28.99
N ARG A 629 16.28 -16.71 28.21
CA ARG A 629 17.38 -15.82 28.56
C ARG A 629 17.01 -15.24 29.92
N GLY A 630 17.65 -15.81 30.94
CA GLY A 630 17.39 -15.51 32.33
C GLY A 630 17.56 -14.02 32.55
N VAL A 631 16.58 -13.43 33.23
CA VAL A 631 16.74 -12.14 33.86
C VAL A 631 18.00 -12.23 34.74
N PRO A 632 19.03 -11.39 34.54
CA PRO A 632 20.17 -11.37 35.44
C PRO A 632 19.69 -10.99 36.83
N GLN A 633 19.71 -11.96 37.75
CA GLN A 633 19.46 -11.71 39.15
C GLN A 633 20.73 -11.15 39.79
N ALA A 634 20.92 -9.83 39.68
CA ALA A 634 21.96 -9.15 40.43
C ALA A 634 21.50 -7.74 40.85
N LEU A 635 21.46 -7.55 42.18
CA LEU A 635 21.59 -6.32 42.98
C LEU A 635 20.51 -6.21 44.06
N LYS A 636 20.67 -7.01 45.12
CA LYS A 636 20.15 -6.68 46.44
C LYS A 636 21.25 -5.97 47.23
N GLY A 637 20.93 -4.81 47.77
CA GLY A 637 21.60 -4.27 48.96
C GLY A 637 22.53 -3.09 48.75
N GLN A 638 22.01 -1.95 48.27
CA GLN A 638 22.54 -0.64 48.64
C GLN A 638 21.38 0.33 48.90
N THR A 639 21.50 1.15 49.93
CA THR A 639 20.46 2.13 50.27
C THR A 639 20.46 3.28 49.26
N ARG A 640 19.27 3.80 48.94
CA ARG A 640 19.02 4.85 47.94
C ARG A 640 19.88 6.11 48.14
N ASP A 641 20.30 6.39 49.38
CA ASP A 641 21.15 7.53 49.72
C ASP A 641 22.66 7.24 49.56
N GLN A 642 23.10 6.00 49.73
CA GLN A 642 24.47 5.56 49.41
C GLN A 642 24.72 5.51 47.90
N LEU A 643 23.69 5.12 47.12
CA LEU A 643 23.76 5.13 45.67
C LEU A 643 23.85 6.57 45.13
N LYS A 644 23.06 7.51 45.68
CA LYS A 644 23.16 8.93 45.35
C LYS A 644 24.54 9.52 45.67
N ALA A 645 25.15 9.17 46.80
CA ALA A 645 26.48 9.66 47.17
C ALA A 645 27.61 9.07 46.29
N ALA A 646 27.54 7.78 45.94
CA ALA A 646 28.49 7.14 45.02
C ALA A 646 28.34 7.64 43.57
N ILE A 647 27.10 7.91 43.15
CA ILE A 647 26.75 8.52 41.86
C ILE A 647 27.25 9.97 41.80
N LEU A 648 27.05 10.78 42.85
CA LEU A 648 27.59 12.16 42.92
C LEU A 648 29.12 12.20 42.85
N THR A 649 29.80 11.20 43.42
CA THR A 649 31.27 11.11 43.43
C THR A 649 31.82 10.58 42.09
N LYS A 650 31.04 9.80 41.32
CA LYS A 650 31.37 9.39 39.94
C LYS A 650 30.98 10.43 38.88
N LEU A 651 29.92 11.21 39.10
CA LEU A 651 29.43 12.24 38.16
C LEU A 651 30.44 13.39 37.93
N ILE A 652 31.45 13.52 38.77
CA ILE A 652 32.51 14.52 38.62
C ILE A 652 33.53 14.12 37.52
N ARG A 653 33.41 12.93 36.89
CA ARG A 653 34.43 12.43 35.94
C ARG A 653 34.28 12.83 34.48
N ASN A 654 33.11 13.29 34.02
CA ASN A 654 32.96 13.72 32.62
C ASN A 654 32.55 15.20 32.54
N LYS A 655 33.55 16.09 32.46
CA LYS A 655 33.36 17.55 32.38
C LYS A 655 32.45 17.94 31.23
N TRP A 656 32.53 17.23 30.10
CA TRP A 656 31.75 17.53 28.90
C TRP A 656 30.25 17.33 29.15
N PHE A 657 29.84 16.15 29.62
CA PHE A 657 28.44 15.86 29.92
C PHE A 657 27.90 16.70 31.09
N HIS A 658 28.73 16.98 32.09
CA HIS A 658 28.33 17.86 33.19
C HIS A 658 27.99 19.27 32.69
N CYS A 659 28.89 19.87 31.91
CA CYS A 659 28.71 21.20 31.35
C CYS A 659 27.46 21.27 30.45
N ILE A 660 27.33 20.35 29.49
CA ILE A 660 26.21 20.41 28.54
C ILE A 660 24.85 20.15 29.20
N ASN A 661 24.78 19.25 30.19
CA ASN A 661 23.53 18.97 30.90
C ASN A 661 23.08 20.16 31.77
N GLN A 662 24.02 20.89 32.37
CA GLN A 662 23.67 22.13 33.08
C GLN A 662 23.24 23.24 32.13
N ALA A 663 23.92 23.37 30.99
CA ALA A 663 23.51 24.31 29.95
C ALA A 663 22.12 24.00 29.39
N SER A 664 21.83 22.73 29.07
CA SER A 664 20.58 22.31 28.44
C SER A 664 19.37 22.59 29.33
N VAL A 665 19.44 22.25 30.63
CA VAL A 665 18.39 22.53 31.62
C VAL A 665 18.13 24.03 31.72
N ARG A 666 19.17 24.86 31.77
CA ARG A 666 19.02 26.32 31.88
C ARG A 666 18.47 26.97 30.63
N VAL A 667 18.89 26.50 29.45
CA VAL A 667 18.33 26.95 28.18
C VAL A 667 16.85 26.58 28.14
N GLN A 668 16.49 25.35 28.51
CA GLN A 668 15.09 24.91 28.53
C GLN A 668 14.19 25.75 29.45
N ASN A 669 14.73 26.22 30.59
CA ASN A 669 14.01 27.05 31.56
C ASN A 669 14.00 28.55 31.22
N SER A 670 14.58 28.98 30.10
CA SER A 670 14.68 30.39 29.72
C SER A 670 13.53 30.82 28.79
N ASP A 671 12.81 31.88 29.16
CA ASP A 671 11.74 32.48 28.34
C ASP A 671 12.26 33.14 27.04
N LEU A 672 13.59 33.30 26.92
CA LEU A 672 14.25 33.91 25.76
C LEU A 672 14.55 32.92 24.62
N VAL A 673 14.22 31.64 24.82
CA VAL A 673 14.38 30.60 23.80
C VAL A 673 13.26 30.67 22.78
N GLY A 674 13.59 30.44 21.50
CA GLY A 674 12.60 30.44 20.43
C GLY A 674 11.51 29.39 20.66
N SER A 675 10.26 29.74 20.36
CA SER A 675 9.09 28.86 20.52
C SER A 675 9.02 27.73 19.48
N LYS A 676 9.92 27.73 18.49
CA LYS A 676 9.95 26.73 17.42
C LYS A 676 10.89 25.59 17.82
N ASN A 677 10.34 24.37 17.90
CA ASN A 677 11.14 23.17 18.12
C ASN A 677 12.09 22.92 16.94
N ILE A 678 13.29 22.45 17.26
CA ILE A 678 14.27 22.02 16.27
C ILE A 678 13.88 20.62 15.79
N LYS A 679 13.83 20.44 14.47
CA LYS A 679 13.51 19.17 13.83
C LYS A 679 14.78 18.38 13.57
N VAL A 680 14.88 17.19 14.13
CA VAL A 680 16.05 16.31 13.96
C VAL A 680 15.58 14.99 13.36
N ALA A 681 16.15 14.59 12.23
CA ALA A 681 16.00 13.25 11.69
C ALA A 681 17.11 12.35 12.23
N LEU A 682 16.72 11.26 12.88
CA LEU A 682 17.59 10.14 13.21
C LEU A 682 17.37 9.03 12.18
N ILE A 683 18.41 8.74 11.40
CA ILE A 683 18.41 7.63 10.44
C ILE A 683 19.28 6.52 11.04
N ASP A 684 18.66 5.45 11.52
CA ASP A 684 19.34 4.39 12.29
C ASP A 684 18.52 3.08 12.29
N ASP A 685 18.71 2.19 13.26
CA ASP A 685 17.99 0.92 13.40
C ASP A 685 16.59 1.02 14.03
N GLY A 686 16.03 2.24 14.14
CA GLY A 686 14.79 2.53 14.86
C GLY A 686 15.03 2.95 16.31
N VAL A 687 13.95 3.21 17.06
CA VAL A 687 14.04 3.64 18.47
C VAL A 687 13.03 2.88 19.32
N ASP A 688 13.36 2.51 20.55
CA ASP A 688 12.34 2.08 21.51
C ASP A 688 11.58 3.31 22.02
N ALA A 689 10.43 3.60 21.40
CA ALA A 689 9.60 4.75 21.77
C ALA A 689 9.04 4.66 23.20
N SER A 690 9.07 3.47 23.82
CA SER A 690 8.64 3.32 25.21
C SER A 690 9.65 3.91 26.20
N HIS A 691 10.88 4.22 25.77
CA HIS A 691 11.91 4.83 26.62
C HIS A 691 11.45 6.21 27.11
N TRP A 692 11.54 6.45 28.42
CA TRP A 692 10.89 7.59 29.08
C TRP A 692 11.35 8.95 28.56
N ILE A 693 12.63 9.08 28.17
CA ILE A 693 13.19 10.33 27.64
C ILE A 693 12.68 10.68 26.23
N LEU A 694 12.15 9.70 25.49
CA LEU A 694 11.73 9.86 24.09
C LEU A 694 10.23 10.15 23.95
N ARG A 695 9.45 9.94 25.02
CA ARG A 695 7.97 9.93 25.00
C ARG A 695 7.34 11.17 24.36
N ASP A 696 7.94 12.33 24.58
CA ASP A 696 7.42 13.62 24.12
C ASP A 696 8.19 14.19 22.92
N ASN A 697 9.24 13.51 22.46
CA ASN A 697 10.13 14.00 21.40
C ASN A 697 9.85 13.36 20.05
N ILE A 698 9.37 12.11 20.01
CA ILE A 698 9.09 11.44 18.73
C ILE A 698 7.87 12.09 18.07
N LYS A 699 8.11 12.73 16.93
CA LYS A 699 7.08 13.43 16.17
C LYS A 699 6.45 12.56 15.09
N GLU A 700 7.27 11.83 14.36
CA GLU A 700 6.92 11.11 13.14
C GLU A 700 8.03 10.09 12.81
N GLY A 701 7.69 9.02 12.09
CA GLY A 701 8.72 8.08 11.64
C GLY A 701 8.27 7.15 10.52
N ILE A 702 9.25 6.49 9.92
CA ILE A 702 9.09 5.56 8.81
C ILE A 702 10.04 4.37 8.96
N THR A 703 9.63 3.22 8.44
CA THR A 703 10.45 2.00 8.41
C THR A 703 10.68 1.57 6.97
N TYR A 704 11.94 1.37 6.62
CA TYR A 704 12.38 0.74 5.36
C TYR A 704 12.84 -0.70 5.56
N CYS A 705 12.76 -1.17 6.81
CA CYS A 705 13.12 -2.52 7.22
C CYS A 705 12.20 -3.56 6.59
N THR A 706 12.82 -4.55 5.96
CA THR A 706 12.14 -5.71 5.38
C THR A 706 12.08 -6.89 6.36
N SER A 707 12.87 -6.85 7.44
CA SER A 707 12.86 -7.83 8.52
C SER A 707 11.50 -7.85 9.23
N THR A 708 11.05 -9.06 9.58
CA THR A 708 9.78 -9.25 10.26
C THR A 708 9.94 -9.38 11.78
N SER A 709 8.90 -8.99 12.52
CA SER A 709 8.89 -9.02 13.99
C SER A 709 8.81 -10.43 14.55
N ASN A 710 9.79 -10.90 15.35
CA ASN A 710 9.75 -12.17 16.08
C ASN A 710 9.28 -13.41 15.28
N ASN A 711 9.73 -13.58 14.02
CA ASN A 711 9.28 -14.64 13.09
C ASN A 711 7.77 -14.61 12.73
N SER A 712 7.08 -13.49 12.96
CA SER A 712 5.78 -13.22 12.31
C SER A 712 6.01 -12.84 10.83
N HIS A 713 4.95 -12.75 10.05
CA HIS A 713 4.96 -12.16 8.69
C HIS A 713 4.81 -10.63 8.70
N ILE A 714 4.90 -9.98 9.87
CA ILE A 714 4.64 -8.55 10.05
C ILE A 714 5.95 -7.75 10.04
N PRO A 715 6.04 -6.62 9.30
CA PRO A 715 7.23 -5.76 9.29
C PRO A 715 7.55 -5.11 10.63
N SER A 716 8.84 -4.90 10.87
CA SER A 716 9.33 -4.16 12.04
C SER A 716 9.02 -2.66 11.94
N SER A 717 8.56 -2.07 13.05
CA SER A 717 8.20 -0.65 13.13
C SER A 717 9.39 0.25 13.46
N PHE A 718 9.33 1.53 13.04
CA PHE A 718 10.39 2.50 13.34
C PHE A 718 10.53 2.81 14.85
N TYR A 719 9.43 2.66 15.59
CA TYR A 719 9.37 2.77 17.04
C TYR A 719 9.75 1.48 17.77
N SER A 720 10.52 0.62 17.08
CA SER A 720 11.33 -0.42 17.69
C SER A 720 12.75 -0.41 17.14
N SER A 721 13.73 -0.43 18.04
CA SER A 721 15.15 -0.58 17.68
C SER A 721 15.51 -2.06 17.61
N ALA A 722 16.33 -2.45 16.62
CA ALA A 722 16.73 -3.86 16.45
C ALA A 722 17.84 -4.29 17.41
N THR A 723 18.80 -3.40 17.67
CA THR A 723 19.98 -3.66 18.51
C THR A 723 19.99 -2.80 19.79
N GLY A 724 19.14 -1.78 19.86
CA GLY A 724 19.19 -0.74 20.89
C GLY A 724 20.01 0.50 20.48
N HIS A 725 20.74 0.43 19.36
CA HIS A 725 21.65 1.48 18.90
C HIS A 725 20.95 2.82 18.63
N GLY A 726 19.91 2.84 17.80
CA GLY A 726 19.16 4.07 17.52
C GLY A 726 18.47 4.62 18.76
N THR A 727 18.03 3.78 19.71
CA THR A 727 17.49 4.23 21.01
C THR A 727 18.54 5.00 21.82
N LEU A 728 19.79 4.52 21.84
CA LEU A 728 20.89 5.21 22.50
C LEU A 728 21.20 6.55 21.82
N MET A 729 21.27 6.57 20.48
CA MET A 729 21.51 7.81 19.73
C MET A 729 20.42 8.85 20.01
N ALA A 730 19.15 8.44 19.92
CA ALA A 730 17.99 9.29 20.21
C ALA A 730 18.03 9.83 21.64
N THR A 731 18.38 8.97 22.61
CA THR A 731 18.51 9.35 24.02
C THR A 731 19.55 10.45 24.21
N LEU A 732 20.76 10.27 23.67
CA LEU A 732 21.83 11.27 23.78
C LEU A 732 21.44 12.61 23.13
N ILE A 733 20.81 12.55 21.95
CA ILE A 733 20.33 13.76 21.25
C ILE A 733 19.29 14.51 22.10
N CYS A 734 18.27 13.81 22.61
CA CYS A 734 17.17 14.42 23.37
C CYS A 734 17.62 14.90 24.76
N ASP A 735 18.63 14.25 25.34
CA ASP A 735 19.21 14.63 26.63
C ASP A 735 20.02 15.94 26.53
N ILE A 736 20.81 16.08 25.46
CA ILE A 736 21.61 17.28 25.18
C ILE A 736 20.72 18.43 24.69
N CYS A 737 19.71 18.15 23.86
CA CYS A 737 18.74 19.13 23.39
C CYS A 737 17.30 18.67 23.70
N PRO A 738 16.79 18.99 24.91
CA PRO A 738 15.42 18.67 25.26
C PRO A 738 14.40 19.44 24.42
N GLY A 739 13.24 18.81 24.17
CA GLY A 739 12.14 19.42 23.43
C GLY A 739 12.42 19.62 21.94
N ILE A 740 13.11 18.67 21.31
CA ILE A 740 13.20 18.56 19.85
C ILE A 740 12.00 17.80 19.29
N ASP A 741 11.71 18.05 18.01
CA ASP A 741 10.82 17.21 17.20
C ASP A 741 11.69 16.17 16.49
N LEU A 742 11.70 14.94 17.02
CA LEU A 742 12.49 13.82 16.51
C LEU A 742 11.72 13.06 15.42
N TYR A 743 12.33 12.97 14.24
CA TYR A 743 11.87 12.21 13.09
C TYR A 743 12.71 10.95 12.95
N VAL A 744 12.09 9.77 12.99
CA VAL A 744 12.86 8.50 13.02
C VAL A 744 12.68 7.73 11.73
N ALA A 745 13.78 7.47 11.02
CA ALA A 745 13.79 6.57 9.87
C ALA A 745 14.57 5.30 10.22
N LYS A 746 13.87 4.17 10.30
CA LYS A 746 14.48 2.85 10.50
C LYS A 746 14.97 2.30 9.17
N LEU A 747 16.26 2.03 9.07
CA LEU A 747 16.91 1.44 7.91
C LEU A 747 16.65 -0.07 7.80
N ASP A 748 16.94 -0.61 6.62
CA ASP A 748 16.84 -2.04 6.38
C ASP A 748 18.05 -2.77 6.96
N ASP A 749 17.81 -3.43 8.09
CA ASP A 749 18.79 -4.14 8.90
C ASP A 749 18.88 -5.61 8.51
N GLN A 750 19.55 -5.87 7.38
CA GLN A 750 19.75 -7.23 6.89
C GLN A 750 20.68 -7.99 7.85
N ASN A 751 20.14 -9.01 8.53
CA ASN A 751 20.91 -9.88 9.42
C ASN A 751 21.51 -11.05 8.63
N SER A 752 22.63 -10.80 7.95
CA SER A 752 23.31 -11.82 7.15
C SER A 752 24.42 -12.48 7.96
N GLY A 753 24.12 -13.59 8.62
CA GLY A 753 25.16 -14.42 9.26
C GLY A 753 25.77 -13.84 10.55
N GLY A 754 25.07 -12.95 11.24
CA GLY A 754 25.52 -12.35 12.50
C GLY A 754 26.06 -10.92 12.38
N ASP A 755 26.35 -10.47 11.16
CA ASP A 755 26.76 -9.09 10.89
C ASP A 755 25.53 -8.23 10.54
N PHE A 756 25.35 -7.17 11.31
CA PHE A 756 24.26 -6.21 11.17
C PHE A 756 24.66 -5.12 10.17
N ASN A 757 24.07 -5.13 8.95
CA ASN A 757 24.42 -4.19 7.89
C ASN A 757 23.19 -3.49 7.31
N PHE A 758 23.32 -2.18 7.09
CA PHE A 758 22.29 -1.39 6.42
C PHE A 758 22.46 -1.38 4.90
N THR A 759 21.34 -1.30 4.18
CA THR A 759 21.36 -1.19 2.71
C THR A 759 21.46 0.26 2.23
N ALA A 760 22.27 0.51 1.20
CA ALA A 760 22.42 1.86 0.59
C ALA A 760 21.09 2.41 0.06
N LYS A 761 20.21 1.54 -0.45
CA LYS A 761 18.87 1.89 -0.91
C LYS A 761 18.01 2.45 0.21
N SER A 762 17.92 1.74 1.35
CA SER A 762 17.12 2.21 2.50
C SER A 762 17.65 3.54 3.05
N ALA A 763 18.98 3.72 3.05
CA ALA A 763 19.60 4.98 3.43
C ALA A 763 19.24 6.13 2.48
N ALA A 764 19.27 5.90 1.17
CA ALA A 764 18.90 6.91 0.18
C ALA A 764 17.44 7.35 0.34
N ASP A 765 16.53 6.40 0.52
CA ASP A 765 15.11 6.67 0.72
C ASP A 765 14.85 7.41 2.04
N ALA A 766 15.54 7.02 3.12
CA ALA A 766 15.46 7.68 4.42
C ALA A 766 15.94 9.14 4.40
N VAL A 767 17.04 9.42 3.69
CA VAL A 767 17.51 10.81 3.51
C VAL A 767 16.49 11.63 2.73
N LYS A 768 15.93 11.10 1.63
CA LYS A 768 14.87 11.78 0.86
C LYS A 768 13.63 12.05 1.72
N TRP A 769 13.22 11.10 2.55
CA TRP A 769 12.13 11.30 3.49
C TRP A 769 12.44 12.40 4.50
N ALA A 770 13.62 12.40 5.13
CA ALA A 770 14.03 13.46 6.06
C ALA A 770 14.03 14.84 5.39
N VAL A 771 14.53 14.91 4.16
CA VAL A 771 14.49 16.12 3.32
C VAL A 771 13.06 16.62 3.09
N SER A 772 12.12 15.71 2.81
CA SER A 772 10.70 16.06 2.62
C SER A 772 10.01 16.59 3.88
N LYS A 773 10.50 16.22 5.07
CA LYS A 773 9.97 16.72 6.36
C LYS A 773 10.54 18.08 6.76
N GLU A 774 11.42 18.65 5.92
CA GLU A 774 12.08 19.94 6.14
C GLU A 774 12.78 19.97 7.52
N VAL A 775 13.52 18.92 7.84
CA VAL A 775 14.26 18.84 9.11
C VAL A 775 15.43 19.83 9.13
N ASP A 776 15.87 20.22 10.32
CA ASP A 776 17.02 21.11 10.50
C ASP A 776 18.35 20.31 10.51
N ILE A 777 18.31 19.08 11.05
CA ILE A 777 19.50 18.22 11.21
C ILE A 777 19.17 16.78 10.81
N ILE A 778 20.09 16.10 10.12
CA ILE A 778 20.10 14.66 9.89
C ILE A 778 21.32 14.05 10.60
N SER A 779 21.07 13.08 11.48
CA SER A 779 22.08 12.29 12.19
C SER A 779 22.18 10.89 11.60
N MET A 780 23.39 10.50 11.18
CA MET A 780 23.69 9.20 10.57
C MET A 780 24.85 8.51 11.30
N SER A 781 24.53 7.71 12.31
CA SER A 781 25.51 7.04 13.18
C SER A 781 25.88 5.64 12.68
N TRP A 782 26.14 5.52 11.38
CA TRP A 782 26.43 4.25 10.71
C TRP A 782 27.30 4.46 9.47
N THR A 783 27.86 3.36 8.95
CA THR A 783 28.70 3.37 7.74
C THR A 783 28.29 2.26 6.78
N ILE A 784 28.32 2.53 5.48
CA ILE A 784 28.10 1.55 4.40
C ILE A 784 29.32 1.56 3.48
N GLU A 785 29.93 0.40 3.29
CA GLU A 785 31.06 0.23 2.38
C GLU A 785 30.62 0.14 0.92
N GLU A 786 31.45 0.66 0.01
CA GLU A 786 31.25 0.48 -1.43
C GLU A 786 31.60 -0.96 -1.84
N SER A 787 30.69 -1.57 -2.60
CA SER A 787 30.87 -2.85 -3.26
C SER A 787 30.37 -2.75 -4.70
N SER A 788 30.73 -3.73 -5.53
CA SER A 788 30.19 -3.82 -6.89
C SER A 788 28.66 -3.94 -6.93
N ALA A 789 28.06 -4.53 -5.89
CA ALA A 789 26.61 -4.80 -5.84
C ALA A 789 25.76 -3.59 -5.45
N ASN A 790 26.28 -2.66 -4.64
CA ASN A 790 25.51 -1.52 -4.11
C ASN A 790 25.86 -0.17 -4.75
N LYS A 791 26.74 -0.15 -5.76
CA LYS A 791 27.25 1.09 -6.37
C LYS A 791 26.16 2.02 -6.92
N GLU A 792 25.14 1.47 -7.56
CA GLU A 792 24.02 2.26 -8.07
C GLU A 792 23.24 2.93 -6.93
N ASP A 793 22.93 2.17 -5.87
CA ASP A 793 22.20 2.68 -4.72
C ASP A 793 23.03 3.67 -3.89
N LEU A 794 24.36 3.51 -3.84
CA LEU A 794 25.27 4.52 -3.29
C LEU A 794 25.26 5.80 -4.10
N GLY A 795 25.14 5.71 -5.43
CA GLY A 795 24.91 6.87 -6.29
C GLY A 795 23.62 7.63 -5.92
N LYS A 796 22.53 6.90 -5.66
CA LYS A 796 21.25 7.46 -5.19
C LYS A 796 21.37 8.07 -3.80
N LEU A 797 22.11 7.43 -2.88
CA LEU A 797 22.40 7.96 -1.55
C LEU A 797 23.19 9.26 -1.65
N ASN A 798 24.24 9.30 -2.47
CA ASN A 798 25.03 10.52 -2.68
C ASN A 798 24.15 11.66 -3.23
N GLN A 799 23.25 11.36 -4.16
CA GLN A 799 22.30 12.34 -4.68
C GLN A 799 21.37 12.88 -3.59
N ALA A 800 20.83 11.99 -2.73
CA ALA A 800 19.97 12.40 -1.62
C ALA A 800 20.71 13.28 -0.60
N LEU A 801 21.97 12.94 -0.28
CA LEU A 801 22.83 13.76 0.60
C LEU A 801 23.13 15.13 -0.01
N MET A 802 23.39 15.19 -1.32
CA MET A 802 23.56 16.46 -2.03
C MET A 802 22.29 17.30 -2.01
N GLU A 803 21.11 16.70 -2.21
CA GLU A 803 19.83 17.42 -2.10
C GLU A 803 19.60 17.97 -0.69
N ALA A 804 19.87 17.18 0.35
CA ALA A 804 19.77 17.61 1.74
C ALA A 804 20.71 18.80 2.03
N ALA A 805 21.94 18.74 1.52
CA ALA A 805 22.90 19.83 1.61
C ALA A 805 22.42 21.10 0.86
N GLN A 806 21.81 20.96 -0.32
CA GLN A 806 21.25 22.07 -1.10
C GLN A 806 20.05 22.72 -0.40
N LYS A 807 19.22 21.94 0.30
CA LYS A 807 18.15 22.46 1.17
C LYS A 807 18.68 23.00 2.51
N ASN A 808 20.00 23.12 2.64
CA ASN A 808 20.66 23.68 3.80
C ASN A 808 20.24 22.91 5.06
N ILE A 809 20.38 21.58 5.08
CA ILE A 809 20.17 20.73 6.27
C ILE A 809 21.55 20.37 6.85
N LEU A 810 21.71 20.39 8.18
CA LEU A 810 22.95 19.93 8.81
C LEU A 810 23.07 18.41 8.70
N LEU A 811 24.17 17.93 8.13
CA LEU A 811 24.45 16.50 7.99
C LEU A 811 25.60 16.12 8.92
N PHE A 812 25.33 15.25 9.90
CA PHE A 812 26.36 14.63 10.74
C PHE A 812 26.44 13.14 10.43
N CYS A 813 27.66 12.62 10.25
CA CYS A 813 27.87 11.19 10.12
C CYS A 813 29.05 10.71 10.97
N ALA A 814 28.97 9.46 11.42
CA ALA A 814 30.05 8.82 12.15
C ALA A 814 31.27 8.56 11.24
N ALA A 815 32.46 8.68 11.83
CA ALA A 815 33.68 8.13 11.27
C ALA A 815 33.67 6.59 11.36
N ARG A 816 34.51 5.93 10.57
CA ARG A 816 34.73 4.49 10.66
C ARG A 816 35.56 4.15 11.91
N ASP A 817 35.09 3.19 12.71
CA ASP A 817 35.70 2.75 13.97
C ASP A 817 36.51 1.44 13.84
N GLU A 818 37.11 1.16 12.69
CA GLU A 818 37.83 -0.11 12.43
C GLU A 818 39.36 0.06 12.28
N GLY A 819 39.91 1.22 12.64
CA GLY A 819 41.35 1.41 12.78
C GLY A 819 42.11 1.90 11.54
N LEU A 820 43.41 2.14 11.74
CA LEU A 820 44.32 2.86 10.83
C LEU A 820 44.80 2.04 9.61
N GLU A 821 44.31 0.81 9.42
CA GLU A 821 44.85 -0.11 8.41
C GLU A 821 44.51 0.30 6.97
N ASN A 822 43.46 1.11 6.76
CA ASN A 822 43.08 1.65 5.44
C ASN A 822 42.49 3.08 5.51
N PRO A 823 43.30 4.13 5.79
CA PRO A 823 42.82 5.49 6.03
C PRO A 823 42.21 6.17 4.79
N THR A 824 42.42 5.62 3.59
CA THR A 824 41.90 6.14 2.32
C THR A 824 40.52 5.62 1.97
N ASN A 825 40.05 4.52 2.58
CA ASN A 825 38.74 3.94 2.29
C ASN A 825 37.67 4.60 3.16
N LYS A 826 37.03 5.65 2.64
CA LYS A 826 35.92 6.33 3.32
C LYS A 826 34.60 5.63 2.97
N PRO A 827 33.87 5.04 3.93
CA PRO A 827 32.53 4.53 3.68
C PRO A 827 31.52 5.67 3.56
N TYR A 828 30.36 5.42 2.96
CA TYR A 828 29.24 6.36 3.01
C TYR A 828 28.62 6.36 4.41
N PRO A 829 28.07 7.50 4.90
CA PRO A 829 27.92 8.80 4.22
C PRO A 829 29.21 9.63 4.07
N ALA A 830 30.29 9.32 4.81
CA ALA A 830 31.51 10.12 4.84
C ALA A 830 32.22 10.24 3.48
N ALA A 831 32.00 9.30 2.56
CA ALA A 831 32.50 9.34 1.18
C ALA A 831 31.72 10.28 0.23
N SER A 832 30.61 10.89 0.69
CA SER A 832 29.78 11.74 -0.16
C SER A 832 30.57 12.91 -0.75
N THR A 833 30.20 13.30 -1.97
CA THR A 833 30.85 14.41 -2.68
C THR A 833 30.44 15.79 -2.17
N THR A 834 29.46 15.87 -1.26
CA THR A 834 29.07 17.15 -0.65
C THR A 834 30.05 17.57 0.45
N SER A 835 30.54 18.81 0.41
CA SER A 835 31.39 19.37 1.47
C SER A 835 30.61 19.77 2.73
N ASN A 836 29.28 19.67 2.69
CA ASN A 836 28.39 20.11 3.77
C ASN A 836 28.11 19.02 4.80
N ILE A 837 28.64 17.81 4.62
CA ILE A 837 28.63 16.78 5.66
C ILE A 837 29.72 17.05 6.70
N THR A 838 29.45 16.70 7.95
CA THR A 838 30.40 16.80 9.06
C THR A 838 30.69 15.40 9.58
N ILE A 839 31.92 14.94 9.40
CA ILE A 839 32.37 13.63 9.83
C ILE A 839 32.85 13.72 11.28
N VAL A 840 32.23 12.96 12.18
CA VAL A 840 32.46 13.04 13.62
C VAL A 840 33.18 11.79 14.12
N GLY A 841 34.31 12.00 14.79
CA GLY A 841 35.09 10.94 15.43
C GLY A 841 34.89 10.87 16.95
N ALA A 842 35.09 9.69 17.52
CA ALA A 842 35.07 9.48 18.96
C ALA A 842 36.35 9.95 19.66
N ALA A 843 36.17 10.61 20.81
CA ALA A 843 37.22 10.94 21.76
C ALA A 843 36.79 10.60 23.20
N GLY A 844 37.77 10.42 24.08
CA GLY A 844 37.54 10.29 25.51
C GLY A 844 37.24 11.63 26.20
N PRO A 845 36.92 11.61 27.51
CA PRO A 845 36.59 12.82 28.27
C PRO A 845 37.70 13.88 28.30
N SER A 846 38.95 13.48 28.09
CA SER A 846 40.12 14.36 28.00
C SER A 846 40.31 15.01 26.63
N GLY A 847 39.49 14.66 25.64
CA GLY A 847 39.67 15.06 24.24
C GLY A 847 40.67 14.20 23.45
N ALA A 848 41.24 13.15 24.07
CA ALA A 848 42.09 12.20 23.38
C ALA A 848 41.27 11.38 22.35
N ILE A 849 41.72 11.40 21.09
CA ILE A 849 41.08 10.64 19.99
C ILE A 849 41.09 9.13 20.29
N SER A 850 40.01 8.44 19.91
CA SER A 850 39.95 6.98 19.97
C SER A 850 41.01 6.35 19.05
N THR A 851 41.58 5.21 19.47
CA THR A 851 42.54 4.46 18.65
C THR A 851 41.92 3.88 17.38
N TRP A 852 40.59 3.88 17.27
CA TRP A 852 39.83 3.36 16.13
C TRP A 852 39.66 4.36 14.99
N VAL A 853 39.96 5.64 15.24
CA VAL A 853 39.64 6.76 14.33
C VAL A 853 40.91 7.45 13.86
N SER A 854 40.96 7.81 12.57
CA SER A 854 42.05 8.63 12.02
C SER A 854 41.72 10.12 12.12
N MET A 855 42.68 10.93 12.58
CA MET A 855 42.53 12.38 12.67
C MET A 855 42.34 13.05 11.30
N GLU A 856 42.84 12.44 10.23
CA GLU A 856 42.76 12.97 8.85
C GLU A 856 41.40 12.70 8.20
N SER A 857 40.66 11.69 8.67
CA SER A 857 39.38 11.29 8.08
C SER A 857 38.17 12.01 8.69
N ILE A 858 38.37 12.84 9.71
CA ILE A 858 37.31 13.49 10.49
C ILE A 858 37.36 15.02 10.44
N ASP A 859 36.20 15.65 10.66
CA ASP A 859 36.07 17.10 10.79
C ASP A 859 36.11 17.55 12.26
N LEU A 860 35.40 16.83 13.14
CA LEU A 860 35.26 17.16 14.56
C LEU A 860 35.37 15.91 15.44
N LEU A 861 35.80 16.11 16.68
CA LEU A 861 35.81 15.11 17.75
C LEU A 861 34.78 15.49 18.82
N PHE A 862 34.04 14.48 19.27
CA PHE A 862 33.07 14.57 20.35
C PHE A 862 33.26 13.40 21.32
N PRO A 863 32.70 13.46 22.55
CA PRO A 863 32.73 12.32 23.45
C PRO A 863 32.10 11.09 22.81
N GLY A 864 32.87 10.01 22.74
CA GLY A 864 32.43 8.72 22.23
C GLY A 864 33.03 7.53 22.97
N LEU A 865 33.78 7.75 24.05
CA LEU A 865 34.31 6.72 24.94
C LEU A 865 33.81 6.97 26.37
N GLU A 866 33.69 5.91 27.17
CA GLU A 866 33.21 5.97 28.56
C GLU A 866 31.77 6.53 28.67
N ILE A 867 30.92 6.27 27.66
CA ILE A 867 29.57 6.82 27.60
C ILE A 867 28.67 6.20 28.67
N ARG A 868 28.86 4.92 28.96
CA ARG A 868 28.08 4.21 29.98
C ARG A 868 28.35 4.78 31.37
N GLU A 869 29.58 5.17 31.68
CA GLU A 869 29.95 5.82 32.93
C GLU A 869 29.38 7.23 33.04
N ALA A 870 29.30 7.95 31.91
CA ALA A 870 28.80 9.32 31.87
C ALA A 870 27.27 9.41 32.00
N CYS A 871 26.53 8.41 31.52
CA CYS A 871 25.07 8.48 31.37
C CYS A 871 24.32 7.21 31.85
N ALA A 872 24.86 6.46 32.82
CA ALA A 872 24.36 5.14 33.26
C ALA A 872 22.83 5.06 33.48
N ASP A 873 22.25 6.08 34.11
CA ASP A 873 20.84 6.16 34.50
C ASP A 873 19.89 6.28 33.29
N ARG A 874 20.44 6.68 32.14
CA ARG A 874 19.73 7.02 30.91
C ARG A 874 19.92 5.96 29.82
N MET A 875 20.77 4.96 30.05
CA MET A 875 21.10 3.95 29.05
C MET A 875 20.03 2.85 28.94
N PRO A 876 19.78 2.34 27.72
CA PRO A 876 19.03 1.09 27.55
C PRO A 876 19.72 -0.05 28.32
N ALA A 877 18.95 -0.80 29.11
CA ALA A 877 19.48 -1.76 30.09
C ALA A 877 20.35 -2.90 29.47
N ASP A 878 20.08 -3.28 28.21
CA ASP A 878 20.59 -4.52 27.61
C ASP A 878 21.59 -4.31 26.45
N MET A 879 22.19 -3.13 26.29
CA MET A 879 23.14 -2.88 25.20
C MET A 879 24.55 -3.38 25.57
N SER A 880 25.29 -4.00 24.64
CA SER A 880 26.65 -4.53 24.88
C SER A 880 27.77 -3.55 24.47
N ALA A 881 27.55 -2.71 23.48
CA ALA A 881 28.50 -1.71 22.99
C ALA A 881 27.89 -0.30 23.07
N VAL A 882 28.56 0.64 23.73
CA VAL A 882 28.07 2.03 23.93
C VAL A 882 29.06 3.06 23.42
N ASP A 883 30.32 2.67 23.21
CA ASP A 883 31.39 3.56 22.80
C ASP A 883 31.60 3.46 21.29
N GLY A 884 31.91 4.58 20.63
CA GLY A 884 32.14 4.68 19.20
C GLY A 884 31.85 6.07 18.63
N SER A 885 32.22 6.27 17.36
CA SER A 885 31.95 7.51 16.61
C SER A 885 30.45 7.75 16.43
N SER A 886 29.62 6.71 16.57
CA SER A 886 28.16 6.80 16.64
C SER A 886 27.68 7.69 17.79
N THR A 887 28.14 7.47 19.03
CA THR A 887 27.74 8.29 20.18
C THR A 887 28.30 9.70 20.09
N ALA A 888 29.51 9.86 19.56
CA ALA A 888 30.08 11.17 19.24
C ALA A 888 29.21 11.95 18.24
N THR A 889 28.68 11.28 17.21
CA THR A 889 27.77 11.86 16.21
C THR A 889 26.43 12.29 16.83
N ALA A 890 25.88 11.48 17.74
CA ALA A 890 24.69 11.85 18.50
C ALA A 890 24.94 13.08 19.40
N CYS A 891 26.10 13.15 20.05
CA CYS A 891 26.49 14.31 20.86
C CYS A 891 26.64 15.58 20.02
N ALA A 892 27.26 15.48 18.83
CA ALA A 892 27.38 16.59 17.89
C ALA A 892 26.01 17.08 17.41
N THR A 893 25.11 16.15 17.08
CA THR A 893 23.72 16.45 16.69
C THR A 893 22.96 17.16 17.80
N GLY A 894 23.05 16.66 19.04
CA GLY A 894 22.44 17.29 20.21
C GLY A 894 22.94 18.72 20.43
N LEU A 895 24.26 18.93 20.40
CA LEU A 895 24.86 20.25 20.58
C LEU A 895 24.42 21.21 19.46
N ALA A 896 24.44 20.76 18.20
CA ALA A 896 23.98 21.56 17.08
C ALA A 896 22.51 21.96 17.23
N GLY A 897 21.66 21.05 17.70
CA GLY A 897 20.26 21.34 18.03
C GLY A 897 20.12 22.40 19.14
N LEU A 898 20.91 22.27 20.21
CA LEU A 898 20.90 23.23 21.31
C LEU A 898 21.34 24.62 20.86
N LEU A 899 22.40 24.71 20.04
CA LEU A 899 22.88 25.97 19.48
C LEU A 899 21.84 26.62 18.55
N LEU A 900 21.20 25.84 17.68
CA LEU A 900 20.09 26.33 16.84
C LEU A 900 18.95 26.87 17.71
N LYS A 901 18.59 26.15 18.78
CA LYS A 901 17.52 26.54 19.70
C LYS A 901 17.84 27.86 20.39
N ILE A 902 19.04 28.03 20.93
CA ILE A 902 19.51 29.29 21.55
C ILE A 902 19.44 30.47 20.55
N LEU A 903 19.87 30.23 19.31
CA LEU A 903 19.98 31.28 18.29
C LEU A 903 18.65 31.57 17.56
N SER A 904 17.60 30.79 17.81
CA SER A 904 16.27 30.93 17.19
C SER A 904 15.30 31.92 17.89
N GLY A 905 15.71 32.58 18.97
CA GLY A 905 14.85 33.48 19.77
C GLY A 905 14.52 34.85 19.15
N THR A 906 13.71 35.65 19.85
CA THR A 906 12.88 36.76 19.32
C THR A 906 13.52 38.16 19.24
N THR A 907 14.83 38.32 19.44
CA THR A 907 15.44 39.66 19.33
C THR A 907 15.73 40.03 17.87
N ALA A 908 15.65 41.32 17.51
CA ALA A 908 15.88 41.82 16.14
C ALA A 908 17.27 41.44 15.57
N GLU A 909 18.29 41.29 16.42
CA GLU A 909 19.61 40.78 16.02
C GLU A 909 19.58 39.28 15.63
N ARG A 910 18.69 38.48 16.25
CA ARG A 910 18.52 37.05 15.95
C ARG A 910 17.68 36.83 14.68
N GLU A 911 16.66 37.65 14.43
CA GLU A 911 15.83 37.56 13.21
C GLU A 911 16.63 37.79 11.92
N GLY A 912 17.63 38.68 11.93
CA GLY A 912 18.56 38.87 10.82
C GLY A 912 19.57 37.72 10.66
N TRP A 913 19.91 37.05 11.76
CA TRP A 913 20.89 35.97 11.78
C TRP A 913 20.35 34.65 11.17
N ILE A 914 19.05 34.43 11.28
CA ILE A 914 18.33 33.22 10.82
C ILE A 914 18.11 33.20 9.30
N LYS A 915 18.04 34.36 8.64
CA LYS A 915 17.57 34.46 7.24
C LYS A 915 18.54 33.90 6.18
N ASP A 916 19.85 33.82 6.45
CA ASP A 916 20.84 33.25 5.51
C ASP A 916 21.90 32.38 6.19
N LYS A 917 22.15 31.19 5.63
CA LYS A 917 23.26 30.27 5.97
C LYS A 917 23.36 29.84 7.45
N ARG A 918 22.24 29.76 8.17
CA ARG A 918 22.22 29.42 9.61
C ARG A 918 23.02 28.15 9.96
N HIS A 919 23.00 27.14 9.11
CA HIS A 919 23.68 25.87 9.34
C HIS A 919 25.20 25.96 9.14
N ASP A 920 25.67 26.70 8.12
CA ASP A 920 27.11 27.02 7.97
C ASP A 920 27.66 27.73 9.21
N LYS A 921 26.84 28.61 9.81
CA LYS A 921 27.21 29.34 11.03
C LYS A 921 27.34 28.42 12.24
N ILE A 922 26.42 27.47 12.43
CA ILE A 922 26.54 26.45 13.50
C ILE A 922 27.81 25.61 13.32
N LYS A 923 28.07 25.14 12.10
CA LYS A 923 29.30 24.38 11.78
C LYS A 923 30.54 25.20 12.13
N LYS A 924 30.59 26.48 11.72
CA LYS A 924 31.69 27.40 12.08
C LYS A 924 31.87 27.58 13.58
N ILE A 925 30.79 27.76 14.35
CA ILE A 925 30.87 27.88 15.82
C ILE A 925 31.56 26.64 16.40
N MET A 926 31.13 25.44 16.02
CA MET A 926 31.72 24.20 16.52
C MET A 926 33.19 24.05 16.08
N THR A 927 33.52 24.36 14.83
CA THR A 927 34.90 24.31 14.33
C THR A 927 35.82 25.30 15.05
N ASN A 928 35.34 26.52 15.31
CA ASN A 928 36.12 27.55 16.00
C ASN A 928 36.34 27.22 17.48
N VAL A 929 35.35 26.61 18.14
CA VAL A 929 35.49 26.09 19.52
C VAL A 929 36.49 24.93 19.55
N ALA A 930 36.44 24.05 18.57
CA ALA A 930 37.33 22.90 18.49
C ALA A 930 38.80 23.29 18.23
N GLY A 931 39.01 24.35 17.45
CA GLY A 931 40.33 24.82 17.04
C GLY A 931 41.18 23.70 16.42
N ASN A 932 42.48 23.71 16.69
CA ASN A 932 43.42 22.73 16.15
C ASN A 932 43.24 21.32 16.73
N THR A 933 42.56 21.19 17.87
CA THR A 933 42.35 19.88 18.52
C THR A 933 41.23 19.07 17.86
N LYS A 934 40.41 19.71 17.02
CA LYS A 934 39.13 19.19 16.49
C LYS A 934 38.09 18.79 17.57
N TYR A 935 38.45 18.79 18.86
CA TYR A 935 37.58 18.40 19.96
C TYR A 935 36.73 19.58 20.46
N VAL A 936 35.41 19.46 20.38
CA VAL A 936 34.50 20.54 20.76
C VAL A 936 34.38 20.63 22.29
N GLN A 937 35.10 21.61 22.85
CA GLN A 937 35.13 21.91 24.27
C GLN A 937 33.90 22.75 24.69
N VAL A 938 32.82 22.07 25.09
CA VAL A 938 31.55 22.74 25.46
C VAL A 938 31.68 23.71 26.63
N TRP A 939 32.67 23.54 27.52
CA TRP A 939 32.94 24.49 28.60
C TRP A 939 33.38 25.87 28.08
N ASP A 940 34.07 25.93 26.95
CA ASP A 940 34.41 27.22 26.33
C ASP A 940 33.17 27.94 25.83
N LEU A 941 32.05 27.25 25.62
CA LEU A 941 30.78 27.85 25.21
C LEU A 941 29.91 28.26 26.41
N PHE A 942 29.88 27.44 27.46
CA PHE A 942 28.83 27.54 28.48
C PHE A 942 29.30 27.82 29.90
N ASP A 943 30.59 27.73 30.26
CA ASP A 943 31.03 27.90 31.66
C ASP A 943 30.58 29.25 32.25
N ASP A 944 30.71 30.34 31.48
CA ASP A 944 30.27 31.68 31.89
C ASP A 944 28.74 31.75 32.10
N PHE A 945 27.98 30.97 31.35
CA PHE A 945 26.52 30.89 31.46
C PHE A 945 26.08 29.99 32.63
N ILE A 946 26.83 28.91 32.89
CA ILE A 946 26.60 27.94 33.96
C ILE A 946 27.03 28.48 35.34
N GLY A 947 27.96 29.43 35.39
CA GLY A 947 28.42 30.05 36.64
C GLY A 947 27.43 31.02 37.31
N VAL A 948 26.35 31.41 36.62
CA VAL A 948 25.41 32.48 37.05
C VAL A 948 24.07 31.86 37.53
N PRO A 949 23.25 32.50 38.39
CA PRO A 949 21.95 31.97 38.80
C PRO A 949 20.99 31.69 37.62
N GLU A 950 20.11 30.70 37.77
CA GLU A 950 19.09 30.36 36.76
C GLU A 950 18.10 31.52 36.55
N GLY A 951 17.63 31.70 35.30
CA GLY A 951 16.72 32.78 34.93
C GLY A 951 17.39 34.15 34.70
N ASP A 952 18.73 34.25 34.76
CA ASP A 952 19.44 35.47 34.42
C ASP A 952 19.41 35.75 32.90
N GLU A 953 18.49 36.61 32.48
CA GLU A 953 18.35 37.05 31.10
C GLU A 953 19.63 37.70 30.54
N ALA A 954 20.39 38.44 31.35
CA ALA A 954 21.61 39.10 30.91
C ALA A 954 22.72 38.07 30.63
N ALA A 955 22.81 37.00 31.43
CA ALA A 955 23.71 35.89 31.15
C ALA A 955 23.34 35.18 29.84
N PHE A 956 22.05 34.98 29.58
CA PHE A 956 21.58 34.37 28.32
C PHE A 956 21.89 35.26 27.11
N GLN A 957 21.70 36.59 27.20
CA GLN A 957 22.05 37.50 26.11
C GLN A 957 23.56 37.55 25.87
N LYS A 958 24.39 37.49 26.92
CA LYS A 958 25.85 37.36 26.78
C LYS A 958 26.26 36.08 26.06
N LEU A 959 25.63 34.94 26.39
CA LEU A 959 25.83 33.68 25.69
C LEU A 959 25.55 33.83 24.19
N VAL A 960 24.41 34.44 23.83
CA VAL A 960 24.07 34.67 22.42
C VAL A 960 25.09 35.58 21.72
N ALA A 961 25.49 36.69 22.36
CA ALA A 961 26.49 37.59 21.80
C ALA A 961 27.84 36.88 21.58
N ALA A 962 28.26 36.03 22.52
CA ALA A 962 29.47 35.23 22.41
C ALA A 962 29.41 34.22 21.24
N LEU A 963 28.28 33.53 21.07
CA LEU A 963 28.05 32.62 19.94
C LEU A 963 28.08 33.35 18.59
N VAL A 964 27.42 34.50 18.49
CA VAL A 964 27.41 35.33 17.28
C VAL A 964 28.81 35.85 16.95
N PHE A 965 29.58 36.27 17.96
CA PHE A 965 30.96 36.72 17.79
C PHE A 965 31.85 35.59 17.26
N ARG A 966 31.77 34.40 17.85
CA ARG A 966 32.54 33.22 17.43
C ARG A 966 32.24 32.76 16.02
N CYS A 967 31.09 33.09 15.46
CA CYS A 967 30.78 32.80 14.06
C CYS A 967 31.47 33.78 13.08
N LYS A 968 31.78 35.01 13.53
CA LYS A 968 32.36 36.08 12.68
C LYS A 968 33.88 36.03 12.64
N THR A 969 34.50 35.59 13.74
CA THR A 969 35.93 35.28 13.85
C THR A 969 36.22 33.94 13.20
#